data_AF-A0ABD1DC79-F1
#
_entry.id   AF-A0ABD1DC79-F1
#
_cell.length_a   1.000
_cell.length_b   1.000
_cell.length_c   1.000
_cell.angle_alpha   90.00
_cell.angle_beta   90.00
_cell.angle_gamma   90.00
#
_symmetry.space_group_name_H-M   'P 1'
#
loop_
_entity.id
_entity.type
_entity.pdbx_description
1 polymer ?
#
loop_
_entity_poly.entity_id
_entity_poly.type
_entity_poly.pdbx_seq_one_letter_code
_entity_poly.pdbx_strand_id
1 'polypeptide(L)'
;MGLQLKKATSWFLILLSLLLVESYNIPPELIHCYRGNMTLPSVGFNQQLLLELIRKVERLNPTTLDMRMLSVELMHRLRIDGIEKAPGLQETELLTPYSTRGIMVPKYKLLLQFVSNIPGSVEFERFLSPLEICLLHRLLSSSVEPYQRGDERTVCPGTLGEVRNPQAPWVTKNKSQRNQTSSTTFDRPISRCPLELGTYRSDRYGSIAPGVLVTSIAAGLQPQNVRISDFISAYKKKNPYENLETMERVDTKRQLEKLFSSMEAIDNTYVAGLAGDLAEVCLYQGPYLGTDLRVGLAGSWNDTFFPRARHLAAGHEGRWEMTDSEILSGIDGYFLAQKVPDFVSKVRRLRLSQVLDMYYSGRGIPIVAIENVRDRKLHNSPLKAKRPKNTELQEDSLNELFNAAGKTNFRKIFGEERDHGPGVGVAEQSVPEDANRACFRSRILQSIDRDRLKQETFNFVQVLQYTTGSVVVEDSLMRRNCDAAVDRFFSYATTLVGALSDCSTIGNSDTKPNVDLILVIDGSRSVYENQRMIFHVAEMIDISIYGSHISIVNGQTGEFMVNRTNSLSNVFEQLLYYKGSYPSTLSLSASFGSIIPHLSAQLDNERSYRTVGASSPVIIVISQNQRVAQNDFESARRMLTTSFEQFPDLYFVFLTNDVATFSQLTDFTSVEHSRFPFEEHYKIIESSSVDPQPFTDLLSSTLKAIPQRLVAPFCRSAANRDTWRNVNIREDYEQYLSPNVELRYRINHRFLWNTGDVGIQFQNANYGEFTVCGTMNHQFTDLACHKTSSDVDTVWFNFTGLCSGEAGSECRSLYFLVQMDESNMRCLEDDCRYPDQVRINIKHQGLRCPTDRSGVGRVVGALLSFFMTRQQVHLVANSRNNLHNCLAPRFARKFCHR
;
A
#
# COMPACT_ATOMS: atom_id res chain seq x y z
N MET A 1 -54.25 -46.50 -5.61
CA MET A 1 -53.72 -45.34 -6.36
C MET A 1 -53.64 -44.03 -5.56
N GLY A 2 -54.55 -43.72 -4.61
CA GLY A 2 -54.53 -42.44 -3.88
C GLY A 2 -53.41 -42.21 -2.85
N LEU A 3 -52.74 -43.27 -2.37
CA LEU A 3 -51.67 -43.15 -1.36
C LEU A 3 -50.29 -42.78 -1.95
N GLN A 4 -50.04 -43.14 -3.22
CA GLN A 4 -48.80 -42.80 -3.93
C GLN A 4 -48.82 -41.34 -4.42
N LEU A 5 -50.00 -40.82 -4.77
CA LEU A 5 -50.16 -39.43 -5.22
C LEU A 5 -49.94 -38.41 -4.07
N LYS A 6 -50.31 -38.77 -2.82
CA LYS A 6 -50.07 -37.93 -1.63
C LYS A 6 -48.61 -37.89 -1.18
N LYS A 7 -47.85 -38.97 -1.38
CA LYS A 7 -46.40 -38.98 -1.11
C LYS A 7 -45.62 -38.22 -2.17
N ALA A 8 -45.99 -38.34 -3.45
CA ALA A 8 -45.38 -37.58 -4.53
C ALA A 8 -45.64 -36.07 -4.42
N THR A 9 -46.85 -35.65 -4.04
CA THR A 9 -47.18 -34.22 -3.83
C THR A 9 -46.54 -33.66 -2.55
N SER A 10 -46.40 -34.44 -1.49
CA SER A 10 -45.66 -34.05 -0.28
C SER A 10 -44.16 -33.91 -0.54
N TRP A 11 -43.54 -34.84 -1.28
CA TRP A 11 -42.15 -34.72 -1.71
C TRP A 11 -41.93 -33.56 -2.68
N PHE A 12 -42.88 -33.31 -3.59
CA PHE A 12 -42.82 -32.16 -4.50
C PHE A 12 -43.01 -30.84 -3.75
N LEU A 13 -43.87 -30.77 -2.73
CA LEU A 13 -44.03 -29.60 -1.87
C LEU A 13 -42.82 -29.38 -0.95
N ILE A 14 -42.15 -30.45 -0.49
CA ILE A 14 -40.90 -30.36 0.28
C ILE A 14 -39.74 -29.92 -0.64
N LEU A 15 -39.65 -30.44 -1.88
CA LEU A 15 -38.69 -29.95 -2.87
C LEU A 15 -38.97 -28.50 -3.29
N LEU A 16 -40.24 -28.12 -3.46
CA LEU A 16 -40.64 -26.76 -3.85
C LEU A 16 -40.48 -25.75 -2.70
N SER A 17 -40.65 -26.17 -1.45
CA SER A 17 -40.34 -25.35 -0.26
C SER A 17 -38.84 -25.26 0.02
N LEU A 18 -38.04 -26.26 -0.37
CA LEU A 18 -36.58 -26.16 -0.45
C LEU A 18 -36.13 -25.22 -1.58
N LEU A 19 -36.90 -25.10 -2.66
CA LEU A 19 -36.64 -24.17 -3.78
C LEU A 19 -37.15 -22.73 -3.53
N LEU A 20 -37.90 -22.48 -2.44
CA LEU A 20 -38.49 -21.17 -2.11
C LEU A 20 -37.94 -20.52 -0.83
N VAL A 21 -36.83 -21.03 -0.30
CA VAL A 21 -35.97 -20.21 0.54
C VAL A 21 -35.11 -19.39 -0.42
N GLU A 22 -35.34 -18.07 -0.50
CA GLU A 22 -34.33 -17.13 -1.02
C GLU A 22 -33.06 -17.38 -0.17
N SER A 23 -32.21 -18.30 -0.63
CA SER A 23 -30.97 -18.63 0.04
C SER A 23 -30.02 -17.50 -0.30
N TYR A 24 -29.82 -16.66 0.71
CA TYR A 24 -28.83 -15.58 0.75
C TYR A 24 -27.44 -16.23 0.62
N ASN A 25 -27.07 -16.59 -0.60
CA ASN A 25 -25.85 -17.32 -0.91
C ASN A 25 -24.77 -16.34 -1.32
N ILE A 26 -23.58 -16.56 -0.78
CA ILE A 26 -22.36 -15.90 -1.25
C ILE A 26 -22.15 -16.30 -2.72
N PRO A 27 -21.82 -15.35 -3.62
CA PRO A 27 -21.55 -15.66 -5.01
C PRO A 27 -20.51 -16.77 -5.16
N PRO A 28 -20.64 -17.63 -6.19
CA PRO A 28 -19.74 -18.77 -6.39
C PRO A 28 -18.28 -18.33 -6.56
N GLU A 29 -18.03 -17.12 -7.05
CA GLU A 29 -16.69 -16.55 -7.20
C GLU A 29 -16.02 -16.32 -5.84
N LEU A 30 -16.78 -15.99 -4.79
CA LEU A 30 -16.26 -15.62 -3.47
C LEU A 30 -16.37 -16.74 -2.43
N ILE A 31 -17.04 -17.85 -2.76
CA ILE A 31 -17.27 -18.94 -1.82
C ILE A 31 -15.96 -19.56 -1.28
N HIS A 32 -14.90 -19.53 -2.09
CA HIS A 32 -13.58 -20.05 -1.71
C HIS A 32 -12.90 -19.22 -0.61
N CYS A 33 -13.26 -17.93 -0.46
CA CYS A 33 -12.75 -17.06 0.61
C CYS A 33 -13.24 -17.44 2.00
N TYR A 34 -14.28 -18.27 2.06
CA TYR A 34 -14.95 -18.72 3.27
C TYR A 34 -14.73 -20.21 3.53
N ARG A 35 -13.69 -20.79 2.92
CA ARG A 35 -13.32 -22.21 3.03
C ARG A 35 -11.85 -22.42 3.43
N GLY A 36 -11.60 -23.44 4.23
CA GLY A 36 -10.27 -23.91 4.62
C GLY A 36 -9.37 -22.82 5.21
N ASN A 37 -8.08 -22.86 4.85
CA ASN A 37 -7.05 -21.95 5.36
C ASN A 37 -7.28 -20.48 4.99
N MET A 38 -8.15 -20.20 4.01
CA MET A 38 -8.43 -18.84 3.58
C MET A 38 -9.18 -18.06 4.67
N THR A 39 -9.94 -18.73 5.52
CA THR A 39 -10.69 -18.12 6.64
C THR A 39 -9.81 -17.56 7.75
N LEU A 40 -8.54 -17.98 7.82
CA LEU A 40 -7.62 -17.54 8.86
C LEU A 40 -7.02 -16.16 8.52
N PRO A 41 -6.75 -15.30 9.54
CA PRO A 41 -6.07 -14.03 9.31
C PRO A 41 -4.61 -14.26 8.89
N SER A 42 -4.33 -14.09 7.59
CA SER A 42 -3.02 -14.34 6.98
C SER A 42 -2.14 -13.09 6.87
N VAL A 43 -2.74 -11.91 6.66
CA VAL A 43 -2.05 -10.62 6.46
C VAL A 43 -2.66 -9.56 7.38
N GLY A 44 -1.86 -8.57 7.77
CA GLY A 44 -2.36 -7.38 8.43
C GLY A 44 -3.08 -6.44 7.44
N PHE A 45 -4.13 -5.77 7.88
CA PHE A 45 -4.89 -4.82 7.08
C PHE A 45 -4.38 -3.40 7.30
N ASN A 46 -3.70 -2.85 6.30
CA ASN A 46 -3.29 -1.45 6.24
C ASN A 46 -3.66 -0.82 4.89
N GLN A 47 -3.44 0.48 4.78
CA GLN A 47 -3.70 1.25 3.55
C GLN A 47 -2.87 0.74 2.37
N GLN A 48 -1.61 0.35 2.61
CA GLN A 48 -0.71 -0.11 1.56
C GLN A 48 -1.21 -1.38 0.88
N LEU A 49 -1.75 -2.34 1.64
CA LEU A 49 -2.34 -3.56 1.08
C LEU A 49 -3.50 -3.24 0.14
N LEU A 50 -4.42 -2.35 0.55
CA LEU A 50 -5.53 -1.93 -0.30
C LEU A 50 -5.03 -1.28 -1.61
N LEU A 51 -4.11 -0.32 -1.48
CA LEU A 51 -3.54 0.38 -2.63
C LEU A 51 -2.82 -0.57 -3.58
N GLU A 52 -2.07 -1.53 -3.06
CA GLU A 52 -1.37 -2.53 -3.85
C GLU A 52 -2.33 -3.38 -4.69
N LEU A 53 -3.39 -3.91 -4.06
CA LEU A 53 -4.37 -4.76 -4.75
C LEU A 53 -5.10 -3.98 -5.86
N ILE A 54 -5.49 -2.73 -5.60
CA ILE A 54 -6.12 -1.85 -6.60
C ILE A 54 -5.13 -1.53 -7.74
N ARG A 55 -3.88 -1.20 -7.42
CA ARG A 55 -2.83 -0.90 -8.42
C ARG A 55 -2.52 -2.07 -9.33
N LYS A 56 -2.54 -3.30 -8.80
CA LYS A 56 -2.35 -4.51 -9.62
C LYS A 56 -3.44 -4.62 -10.69
N VAL A 57 -4.70 -4.36 -10.34
CA VAL A 57 -5.82 -4.35 -11.28
C VAL A 57 -5.69 -3.22 -12.30
N GLU A 58 -5.38 -2.00 -11.85
CA GLU A 58 -5.22 -0.83 -12.73
C GLU A 58 -4.09 -1.02 -13.75
N ARG A 59 -2.94 -1.55 -13.33
CA ARG A 59 -1.76 -1.75 -14.19
C ARG A 59 -1.96 -2.85 -15.23
N LEU A 60 -2.63 -3.94 -14.85
CA LEU A 60 -2.84 -5.07 -15.78
C LEU A 60 -3.98 -4.81 -16.77
N ASN A 61 -4.74 -3.72 -16.59
CA ASN A 61 -5.81 -3.32 -17.51
C ASN A 61 -5.86 -1.80 -17.81
N PRO A 62 -4.80 -1.20 -18.37
CA PRO A 62 -4.67 0.26 -18.43
C PRO A 62 -5.53 0.94 -19.51
N THR A 63 -6.04 0.18 -20.50
CA THR A 63 -6.70 0.76 -21.68
C THR A 63 -8.23 0.84 -21.57
N THR A 64 -8.86 -0.06 -20.80
CA THR A 64 -10.33 -0.10 -20.67
C THR A 64 -10.84 0.44 -19.34
N LEU A 65 -9.94 0.64 -18.37
CA LEU A 65 -10.31 0.84 -16.98
C LEU A 65 -10.20 2.30 -16.58
N ASP A 66 -11.35 2.94 -16.43
CA ASP A 66 -11.49 4.27 -15.82
C ASP A 66 -11.80 4.12 -14.32
N MET A 67 -11.48 5.12 -13.51
CA MET A 67 -11.76 5.14 -12.06
C MET A 67 -13.24 4.84 -11.78
N ARG A 68 -14.15 5.39 -12.59
CA ARG A 68 -15.60 5.14 -12.49
C ARG A 68 -15.96 3.68 -12.72
N MET A 69 -15.33 3.04 -13.72
CA MET A 69 -15.59 1.62 -14.01
C MET A 69 -15.04 0.74 -12.90
N LEU A 70 -13.82 1.01 -12.42
CA LEU A 70 -13.22 0.24 -11.35
C LEU A 70 -14.00 0.35 -10.04
N SER A 71 -14.37 1.56 -9.62
CA SER A 71 -15.08 1.78 -8.35
C SER A 71 -16.44 1.08 -8.33
N VAL A 72 -17.18 1.10 -9.44
CA VAL A 72 -18.46 0.40 -9.58
C VAL A 72 -18.25 -1.12 -9.61
N GLU A 73 -17.28 -1.63 -10.37
CA GLU A 73 -17.02 -3.08 -10.45
C GLU A 73 -16.55 -3.65 -9.10
N LEU A 74 -15.71 -2.93 -8.36
CA LEU A 74 -15.31 -3.31 -7.00
C LEU A 74 -16.54 -3.41 -6.07
N MET A 75 -17.46 -2.44 -6.16
CA MET A 75 -18.69 -2.42 -5.36
C MET A 75 -19.65 -3.55 -5.73
N HIS A 76 -19.86 -3.83 -7.02
CA HIS A 76 -20.86 -4.80 -7.49
C HIS A 76 -20.37 -6.25 -7.44
N ARG A 77 -19.05 -6.50 -7.59
CA ARG A 77 -18.50 -7.86 -7.64
C ARG A 77 -17.80 -8.30 -6.37
N LEU A 78 -17.07 -7.40 -5.70
CA LEU A 78 -16.20 -7.76 -4.59
C LEU A 78 -16.67 -7.26 -3.23
N ARG A 79 -17.53 -6.24 -3.13
CA ARG A 79 -18.08 -5.81 -1.83
C ARG A 79 -19.37 -6.58 -1.56
N ILE A 80 -19.49 -7.24 -0.39
CA ILE A 80 -20.75 -7.83 0.08
C ILE A 80 -20.86 -7.63 1.58
N ASP A 81 -21.71 -6.70 1.99
CA ASP A 81 -21.83 -6.37 3.41
C ASP A 81 -22.69 -7.38 4.17
N GLY A 82 -22.43 -7.52 5.49
CA GLY A 82 -23.22 -8.34 6.40
C GLY A 82 -23.04 -9.85 6.24
N ILE A 83 -21.86 -10.30 5.82
CA ILE A 83 -21.50 -11.72 5.89
C ILE A 83 -21.15 -12.10 7.34
N GLU A 84 -21.87 -13.08 7.88
CA GLU A 84 -21.67 -13.56 9.25
C GLU A 84 -21.43 -15.07 9.29
N LYS A 85 -20.60 -15.50 10.25
CA LYS A 85 -20.42 -16.90 10.59
C LYS A 85 -21.57 -17.41 11.46
N ALA A 86 -22.23 -18.46 11.03
CA ALA A 86 -23.26 -19.15 11.81
C ALA A 86 -22.62 -19.94 12.97
N PRO A 87 -23.07 -19.73 14.22
CA PRO A 87 -22.50 -20.43 15.37
C PRO A 87 -22.86 -21.92 15.35
N GLY A 88 -21.93 -22.76 15.78
CA GLY A 88 -22.13 -24.22 15.91
C GLY A 88 -22.08 -25.01 14.60
N LEU A 89 -21.92 -24.35 13.44
CA LEU A 89 -21.71 -25.02 12.16
C LEU A 89 -20.21 -25.19 11.89
N GLN A 90 -19.80 -26.43 11.62
CA GLN A 90 -18.47 -26.73 11.11
C GLN A 90 -18.49 -26.76 9.59
N GLU A 91 -17.37 -26.35 9.00
CA GLU A 91 -17.17 -26.43 7.55
C GLU A 91 -17.13 -27.89 7.11
N THR A 92 -17.85 -28.20 6.04
CA THR A 92 -17.79 -29.50 5.35
C THR A 92 -17.67 -29.26 3.84
N GLU A 93 -17.36 -30.29 3.07
CA GLU A 93 -17.18 -30.20 1.60
C GLU A 93 -18.38 -29.54 0.88
N LEU A 94 -19.59 -29.70 1.42
CA LEU A 94 -20.84 -29.18 0.85
C LEU A 94 -21.41 -27.96 1.58
N LEU A 95 -20.86 -27.57 2.73
CA LEU A 95 -21.44 -26.53 3.59
C LEU A 95 -20.39 -25.54 4.10
N THR A 96 -20.57 -24.26 3.76
CA THR A 96 -19.84 -23.15 4.37
C THR A 96 -20.60 -22.62 5.58
N PRO A 97 -19.94 -22.34 6.72
CA PRO A 97 -20.61 -21.78 7.89
C PRO A 97 -20.95 -20.29 7.75
N TYR A 98 -20.64 -19.65 6.63
CA TYR A 98 -20.87 -18.22 6.40
C TYR A 98 -22.10 -17.96 5.52
N SER A 99 -22.84 -16.88 5.81
CA SER A 99 -24.00 -16.47 5.02
C SER A 99 -24.27 -14.96 5.15
N THR A 100 -24.92 -14.36 4.16
CA THR A 100 -25.33 -12.95 4.17
C THR A 100 -26.61 -12.76 5.00
N ARG A 101 -26.43 -12.67 6.33
CA ARG A 101 -27.54 -12.53 7.31
C ARG A 101 -27.41 -11.32 8.21
N GLY A 102 -26.30 -10.59 8.13
CA GLY A 102 -26.07 -9.45 8.98
C GLY A 102 -27.00 -8.27 8.71
N ILE A 103 -27.06 -7.37 9.68
CA ILE A 103 -27.93 -6.19 9.66
C ILE A 103 -27.62 -5.23 8.50
N MET A 104 -26.39 -5.26 7.97
CA MET A 104 -25.92 -4.38 6.89
C MET A 104 -26.42 -4.79 5.50
N VAL A 105 -26.96 -6.02 5.33
CA VAL A 105 -27.38 -6.55 4.03
C VAL A 105 -28.47 -5.71 3.34
N PRO A 106 -29.54 -5.26 4.03
CA PRO A 106 -30.62 -4.52 3.38
C PRO A 106 -30.18 -3.15 2.85
N LYS A 107 -29.33 -2.42 3.59
CA LYS A 107 -28.70 -1.16 3.13
C LYS A 107 -27.84 -1.41 1.91
N TYR A 108 -26.93 -2.38 1.97
CA TYR A 108 -26.06 -2.73 0.86
C TYR A 108 -26.83 -3.08 -0.43
N LYS A 109 -27.93 -3.84 -0.31
CA LYS A 109 -28.80 -4.16 -1.47
C LYS A 109 -29.40 -2.92 -2.12
N LEU A 110 -29.79 -1.92 -1.32
CA LEU A 110 -30.29 -0.66 -1.86
C LEU A 110 -29.14 0.13 -2.51
N LEU A 111 -27.97 0.18 -1.89
CA LEU A 111 -26.79 0.86 -2.45
C LEU A 111 -26.42 0.35 -3.85
N LEU A 112 -26.47 -0.97 -4.09
CA LEU A 112 -26.25 -1.56 -5.42
C LEU A 112 -27.25 -1.07 -6.49
N GLN A 113 -28.44 -0.63 -6.09
CA GLN A 113 -29.43 -0.08 -7.01
C GLN A 113 -29.19 1.41 -7.25
N PHE A 114 -28.80 2.16 -6.21
CA PHE A 114 -28.47 3.59 -6.28
C PHE A 114 -27.20 3.90 -7.09
N VAL A 115 -26.22 2.99 -7.04
CA VAL A 115 -25.02 3.07 -7.87
C VAL A 115 -25.17 2.02 -8.95
N SER A 116 -25.75 2.41 -10.09
CA SER A 116 -26.07 1.45 -11.16
C SER A 116 -24.81 0.79 -11.73
N ASN A 117 -24.94 -0.49 -12.11
CA ASN A 117 -23.84 -1.17 -12.77
C ASN A 117 -23.58 -0.59 -14.18
N ILE A 118 -22.32 -0.59 -14.61
CA ILE A 118 -21.88 -0.05 -15.91
C ILE A 118 -21.73 -1.21 -16.90
N PRO A 119 -22.07 -1.03 -18.19
CA PRO A 119 -21.72 -2.02 -19.21
C PRO A 119 -20.19 -2.18 -19.30
N GLY A 120 -19.72 -3.39 -19.01
CA GLY A 120 -18.30 -3.76 -18.94
C GLY A 120 -18.12 -4.78 -17.81
N SER A 121 -17.03 -5.53 -17.84
CA SER A 121 -16.72 -6.47 -16.76
C SER A 121 -15.23 -6.55 -16.52
N VAL A 122 -14.82 -6.40 -15.27
CA VAL A 122 -13.46 -6.68 -14.85
C VAL A 122 -13.39 -8.13 -14.37
N GLU A 123 -12.61 -8.96 -15.05
CA GLU A 123 -12.33 -10.33 -14.63
C GLU A 123 -11.16 -10.32 -13.64
N PHE A 124 -11.47 -10.17 -12.35
CA PHE A 124 -10.46 -10.05 -11.28
C PHE A 124 -9.57 -11.30 -11.18
N GLU A 125 -10.07 -12.47 -11.54
CA GLU A 125 -9.36 -13.76 -11.54
C GLU A 125 -8.19 -13.80 -12.54
N ARG A 126 -8.18 -12.90 -13.54
CA ARG A 126 -7.03 -12.78 -14.47
C ARG A 126 -5.88 -11.98 -13.88
N PHE A 127 -6.15 -11.16 -12.87
CA PHE A 127 -5.21 -10.14 -12.38
C PHE A 127 -4.73 -10.40 -10.95
N LEU A 128 -5.58 -11.00 -10.13
CA LEU A 128 -5.33 -11.24 -8.71
C LEU A 128 -5.32 -12.74 -8.41
N SER A 129 -4.46 -13.17 -7.48
CA SER A 129 -4.51 -14.53 -6.96
C SER A 129 -5.79 -14.77 -6.15
N PRO A 130 -6.21 -16.03 -5.92
CA PRO A 130 -7.38 -16.31 -5.06
C PRO A 130 -7.24 -15.69 -3.66
N LEU A 131 -6.03 -15.69 -3.09
CA LEU A 131 -5.76 -15.02 -1.81
C LEU A 131 -5.98 -13.52 -1.90
N GLU A 132 -5.48 -12.88 -2.94
CA GLU A 132 -5.62 -11.44 -3.16
C GLU A 132 -7.07 -11.01 -3.37
N ILE A 133 -7.86 -11.79 -4.10
CA ILE A 133 -9.31 -11.56 -4.26
C ILE A 133 -9.99 -11.60 -2.89
N CYS A 134 -9.67 -12.59 -2.05
CA CYS A 134 -10.24 -12.70 -0.72
C CYS A 134 -9.80 -11.56 0.22
N LEU A 135 -8.55 -11.11 0.12
CA LEU A 135 -8.06 -9.95 0.88
C LEU A 135 -8.78 -8.67 0.46
N LEU A 136 -8.94 -8.44 -0.85
CA LEU A 136 -9.65 -7.28 -1.38
C LEU A 136 -11.14 -7.31 -0.99
N HIS A 137 -11.79 -8.47 -1.12
CA HIS A 137 -13.17 -8.68 -0.68
C HIS A 137 -13.36 -8.36 0.81
N ARG A 138 -12.45 -8.82 1.68
CA ARG A 138 -12.48 -8.57 3.13
C ARG A 138 -12.21 -7.12 3.52
N LEU A 139 -11.39 -6.41 2.74
CA LEU A 139 -11.17 -4.98 2.93
C LEU A 139 -12.41 -4.17 2.56
N LEU A 140 -13.08 -4.53 1.46
CA LEU A 140 -14.22 -3.77 0.92
C LEU A 140 -15.55 -4.05 1.63
N SER A 141 -15.74 -5.26 2.17
CA SER A 141 -17.03 -5.71 2.71
C SER A 141 -17.19 -5.37 4.18
N SER A 142 -18.13 -4.46 4.49
CA SER A 142 -18.45 -4.10 5.87
C SER A 142 -19.26 -5.20 6.53
N SER A 143 -18.79 -5.73 7.67
CA SER A 143 -19.54 -6.71 8.44
C SER A 143 -19.10 -6.72 9.90
N VAL A 144 -19.95 -7.29 10.76
CA VAL A 144 -19.62 -7.54 12.17
C VAL A 144 -19.80 -9.01 12.45
N GLU A 145 -18.84 -9.66 13.12
CA GLU A 145 -19.01 -11.01 13.65
C GLU A 145 -19.45 -10.93 15.12
N PRO A 146 -20.75 -11.15 15.41
CA PRO A 146 -21.30 -10.85 16.73
C PRO A 146 -21.13 -11.99 17.74
N TYR A 147 -20.79 -13.21 17.31
CA TYR A 147 -20.87 -14.40 18.16
C TYR A 147 -19.56 -14.71 18.90
N GLN A 148 -19.68 -15.36 20.06
CA GLN A 148 -18.53 -15.79 20.86
C GLN A 148 -17.62 -16.78 20.12
N ARG A 149 -16.30 -16.58 20.25
CA ARG A 149 -15.25 -17.42 19.64
C ARG A 149 -14.61 -18.43 20.60
N GLY A 150 -14.84 -18.28 21.90
CA GLY A 150 -14.26 -19.14 22.95
C GLY A 150 -12.87 -18.71 23.45
N ASP A 151 -12.25 -17.71 22.83
CA ASP A 151 -10.95 -17.12 23.20
C ASP A 151 -11.07 -15.76 23.91
N GLU A 152 -12.29 -15.35 24.27
CA GLU A 152 -12.59 -14.01 24.76
C GLU A 152 -11.89 -13.65 26.08
N ARG A 153 -11.53 -14.65 26.88
CA ARG A 153 -10.85 -14.43 28.16
C ARG A 153 -9.46 -13.82 27.96
N THR A 154 -8.80 -14.14 26.84
CA THR A 154 -7.44 -13.68 26.54
C THR A 154 -7.42 -12.53 25.54
N VAL A 155 -8.39 -12.48 24.63
CA VAL A 155 -8.38 -11.55 23.48
C VAL A 155 -9.15 -10.25 23.76
N CYS A 156 -10.27 -10.31 24.49
CA CYS A 156 -11.09 -9.12 24.69
C CYS A 156 -10.48 -8.18 25.73
N PRO A 157 -10.32 -6.87 25.42
CA PRO A 157 -9.86 -5.89 26.40
C PRO A 157 -10.94 -5.65 27.47
N GLY A 158 -10.64 -5.95 28.73
CA GLY A 158 -11.50 -5.63 29.89
C GLY A 158 -11.52 -6.68 31.01
N THR A 159 -11.77 -6.24 32.24
CA THR A 159 -11.96 -7.12 33.41
C THR A 159 -13.28 -7.90 33.31
N LEU A 160 -13.35 -9.07 33.95
CA LEU A 160 -14.55 -9.91 34.11
C LEU A 160 -15.60 -9.25 35.02
N GLY A 161 -16.01 -8.01 34.71
CA GLY A 161 -17.20 -7.41 35.33
C GLY A 161 -18.46 -8.10 34.82
N GLU A 162 -19.50 -8.19 35.67
CA GLU A 162 -20.81 -8.75 35.36
C GLU A 162 -21.48 -8.03 34.18
N VAL A 163 -21.12 -8.40 32.95
CA VAL A 163 -21.84 -7.97 31.76
C VAL A 163 -23.11 -8.82 31.72
N ARG A 164 -24.26 -8.24 32.09
CA ARG A 164 -25.58 -8.79 31.74
C ARG A 164 -25.53 -9.17 30.27
N ASN A 165 -25.86 -10.41 29.92
CA ASN A 165 -25.98 -10.85 28.52
C ASN A 165 -26.69 -9.74 27.73
N PRO A 166 -25.98 -9.03 26.82
CA PRO A 166 -26.58 -7.91 26.12
C PRO A 166 -27.75 -8.46 25.31
N GLN A 167 -28.96 -8.01 25.62
CA GLN A 167 -30.13 -8.36 24.82
C GLN A 167 -29.97 -7.68 23.48
N ALA A 168 -29.49 -8.46 22.51
CA ALA A 168 -29.42 -8.05 21.13
C ALA A 168 -30.78 -7.51 20.66
N PRO A 169 -30.81 -6.43 19.84
CA PRO A 169 -32.01 -6.01 19.13
C PRO A 169 -32.66 -7.21 18.43
N TRP A 170 -33.99 -7.30 18.43
CA TRP A 170 -34.75 -8.40 17.82
C TRP A 170 -34.38 -8.70 16.35
N VAL A 171 -33.75 -7.76 15.64
CA VAL A 171 -33.27 -7.92 14.26
C VAL A 171 -32.17 -8.98 14.18
N THR A 172 -31.22 -9.01 15.13
CA THR A 172 -30.25 -10.12 15.22
C THR A 172 -30.90 -11.41 15.69
N LYS A 173 -32.13 -11.37 16.22
CA LYS A 173 -32.92 -12.54 16.61
C LYS A 173 -33.68 -13.19 15.44
N ASN A 174 -33.85 -12.55 14.28
CA ASN A 174 -34.88 -13.00 13.33
C ASN A 174 -34.41 -13.92 12.19
N LYS A 175 -34.76 -15.20 12.32
CA LYS A 175 -35.68 -15.96 11.44
C LYS A 175 -35.72 -17.47 11.76
N SER A 176 -34.75 -18.01 12.50
CA SER A 176 -34.76 -19.44 12.90
C SER A 176 -35.31 -19.71 14.31
N GLN A 177 -35.52 -18.69 15.14
CA GLN A 177 -35.96 -18.88 16.53
C GLN A 177 -37.48 -18.82 16.75
N ARG A 178 -38.29 -18.38 15.77
CA ARG A 178 -39.77 -18.35 15.94
C ARG A 178 -40.49 -19.59 15.41
N ASN A 179 -39.79 -20.45 14.65
CA ASN A 179 -40.27 -21.80 14.32
C ASN A 179 -39.83 -22.81 15.40
N GLN A 180 -40.22 -22.56 16.65
CA GLN A 180 -39.97 -23.45 17.77
C GLN A 180 -41.07 -24.52 17.86
N THR A 181 -40.82 -25.64 17.20
CA THR A 181 -41.39 -26.94 17.62
C THR A 181 -40.32 -28.05 17.70
N SER A 182 -39.02 -27.72 17.75
CA SER A 182 -37.97 -28.74 17.90
C SER A 182 -36.83 -28.28 18.80
N SER A 183 -36.56 -29.12 19.80
CA SER A 183 -35.71 -28.94 20.97
C SER A 183 -34.21 -29.05 20.68
N THR A 184 -33.61 -28.10 19.97
CA THR A 184 -32.14 -27.92 19.97
C THR A 184 -31.79 -26.43 20.04
N THR A 185 -31.97 -25.85 21.22
CA THR A 185 -31.49 -24.50 21.53
C THR A 185 -29.98 -24.54 21.71
N PHE A 186 -29.22 -24.36 20.63
CA PHE A 186 -27.88 -23.84 20.75
C PHE A 186 -28.01 -22.37 21.19
N ASP A 187 -27.70 -22.08 22.46
CA ASP A 187 -27.55 -20.70 22.91
C ASP A 187 -26.51 -20.02 22.03
N ARG A 188 -26.86 -18.87 21.47
CA ARG A 188 -25.99 -18.04 20.61
C ARG A 188 -25.50 -16.85 21.42
N PRO A 189 -24.53 -17.02 22.33
CA PRO A 189 -24.08 -15.90 23.13
C PRO A 189 -23.33 -14.90 22.23
N ILE A 190 -23.61 -13.63 22.46
CA ILE A 190 -22.93 -12.52 21.79
C ILE A 190 -21.56 -12.34 22.42
N SER A 191 -20.58 -12.03 21.57
CA SER A 191 -19.22 -11.77 21.98
C SER A 191 -19.12 -10.52 22.84
N ARG A 192 -18.28 -10.55 23.88
CA ARG A 192 -17.92 -9.32 24.61
C ARG A 192 -17.11 -8.34 23.77
N CYS A 193 -16.44 -8.83 22.74
CA CYS A 193 -15.72 -8.01 21.77
C CYS A 193 -15.94 -8.55 20.35
N PRO A 194 -17.10 -8.20 19.74
CA PRO A 194 -17.38 -8.55 18.35
C PRO A 194 -16.26 -8.09 17.40
N LEU A 195 -16.07 -8.80 16.29
CA LEU A 195 -15.07 -8.42 15.28
C LEU A 195 -15.70 -7.49 14.27
N GLU A 196 -15.02 -6.39 13.96
CA GLU A 196 -15.35 -5.51 12.85
C GLU A 196 -14.52 -5.91 11.62
N LEU A 197 -15.21 -6.23 10.53
CA LEU A 197 -14.63 -6.58 9.23
C LEU A 197 -14.83 -5.42 8.23
N GLY A 198 -14.08 -5.41 7.13
CA GLY A 198 -14.18 -4.32 6.15
C GLY A 198 -13.42 -3.06 6.56
N THR A 199 -12.39 -3.20 7.39
CA THR A 199 -11.59 -2.06 7.88
C THR A 199 -10.10 -2.31 7.75
N TYR A 200 -9.32 -1.22 7.68
CA TYR A 200 -7.87 -1.25 7.80
C TYR A 200 -7.37 -0.19 8.77
N ARG A 201 -6.16 -0.42 9.29
CA ARG A 201 -5.46 0.51 10.18
C ARG A 201 -4.74 1.58 9.36
N SER A 202 -5.01 2.85 9.63
CA SER A 202 -4.14 3.95 9.21
C SER A 202 -3.32 4.46 10.40
N ASP A 203 -2.03 4.73 10.20
CA ASP A 203 -1.12 5.21 11.25
C ASP A 203 -1.59 6.53 11.89
N ARG A 204 -2.12 7.44 11.07
CA ARG A 204 -2.41 8.83 11.48
C ARG A 204 -3.88 9.23 11.34
N TYR A 205 -4.66 8.49 10.55
CA TYR A 205 -6.03 8.89 10.19
C TYR A 205 -7.11 8.02 10.86
N GLY A 206 -6.75 7.20 11.84
CA GLY A 206 -7.66 6.27 12.50
C GLY A 206 -7.97 5.03 11.65
N SER A 207 -8.96 4.25 12.07
CA SER A 207 -9.40 3.08 11.31
C SER A 207 -10.37 3.49 10.22
N ILE A 208 -10.19 2.95 9.02
CA ILE A 208 -10.94 3.34 7.83
C ILE A 208 -11.66 2.12 7.25
N ALA A 209 -12.88 2.31 6.80
CA ALA A 209 -13.72 1.38 6.08
C ALA A 209 -13.67 1.72 4.57
N PRO A 210 -12.77 1.10 3.77
CA PRO A 210 -12.59 1.47 2.38
C PRO A 210 -13.78 1.14 1.49
N GLY A 211 -14.63 0.18 1.89
CA GLY A 211 -15.88 -0.09 1.20
C GLY A 211 -16.73 1.18 1.05
N VAL A 212 -16.93 1.91 2.15
CA VAL A 212 -17.69 3.17 2.20
C VAL A 212 -17.08 4.21 1.26
N LEU A 213 -15.75 4.35 1.25
CA LEU A 213 -15.04 5.28 0.38
C LEU A 213 -15.20 4.93 -1.11
N VAL A 214 -14.97 3.68 -1.49
CA VAL A 214 -15.08 3.23 -2.89
C VAL A 214 -16.50 3.43 -3.41
N THR A 215 -17.51 3.12 -2.59
CA THR A 215 -18.91 3.33 -2.93
C THR A 215 -19.27 4.82 -3.00
N SER A 216 -18.73 5.67 -2.12
CA SER A 216 -18.93 7.12 -2.18
C SER A 216 -18.28 7.74 -3.44
N ILE A 217 -17.07 7.31 -3.80
CA ILE A 217 -16.39 7.73 -5.03
C ILE A 217 -17.19 7.27 -6.27
N ALA A 218 -17.69 6.04 -6.27
CA ALA A 218 -18.54 5.53 -7.34
C ALA A 218 -19.83 6.35 -7.51
N ALA A 219 -20.49 6.71 -6.39
CA ALA A 219 -21.66 7.58 -6.39
C ALA A 219 -21.33 9.00 -6.88
N GLY A 220 -20.20 9.57 -6.47
CA GLY A 220 -19.75 10.88 -6.93
C GLY A 220 -19.44 10.93 -8.44
N LEU A 221 -18.91 9.85 -9.00
CA LEU A 221 -18.68 9.71 -10.44
C LEU A 221 -19.93 9.40 -11.26
N GLN A 222 -21.04 9.07 -10.59
CA GLN A 222 -22.35 8.80 -11.18
C GLN A 222 -23.43 9.41 -10.28
N PRO A 223 -23.51 10.75 -10.19
CA PRO A 223 -24.49 11.39 -9.33
C PRO A 223 -25.89 11.05 -9.86
N GLN A 224 -26.73 10.47 -9.01
CA GLN A 224 -28.09 10.08 -9.33
C GLN A 224 -29.05 10.56 -8.25
N ASN A 225 -30.13 11.20 -8.69
CA ASN A 225 -31.28 11.53 -7.86
C ASN A 225 -32.43 10.61 -8.26
N VAL A 226 -32.68 9.58 -7.45
CA VAL A 226 -33.67 8.56 -7.77
C VAL A 226 -34.92 8.78 -6.94
N ARG A 227 -36.09 8.73 -7.59
CA ARG A 227 -37.38 8.93 -6.92
C ARG A 227 -37.73 7.73 -6.07
N ILE A 228 -38.31 7.98 -4.90
CA ILE A 228 -38.76 6.92 -3.97
C ILE A 228 -39.78 5.99 -4.66
N SER A 229 -40.66 6.53 -5.50
CA SER A 229 -41.68 5.78 -6.24
C SER A 229 -41.10 4.66 -7.11
N ASP A 230 -39.93 4.91 -7.71
CA ASP A 230 -39.32 4.00 -8.68
C ASP A 230 -38.76 2.75 -7.98
N PHE A 231 -38.22 2.91 -6.78
CA PHE A 231 -37.73 1.80 -5.94
C PHE A 231 -38.85 0.88 -5.46
N ILE A 232 -39.92 1.46 -4.92
CA ILE A 232 -41.00 0.67 -4.30
C ILE A 232 -41.72 -0.18 -5.35
N SER A 233 -41.74 0.27 -6.61
CA SER A 233 -42.34 -0.47 -7.72
C SER A 233 -41.65 -1.83 -7.98
N ALA A 234 -40.34 -1.92 -7.68
CA ALA A 234 -39.55 -3.14 -7.80
C ALA A 234 -39.74 -4.13 -6.63
N TYR A 235 -40.11 -3.65 -5.43
CA TYR A 235 -40.16 -4.44 -4.19
C TYR A 235 -41.53 -5.04 -3.85
N LYS A 236 -42.34 -5.37 -4.86
CA LYS A 236 -43.73 -5.86 -4.72
C LYS A 236 -43.82 -7.24 -4.03
N LYS A 237 -43.56 -7.32 -2.72
CA LYS A 237 -43.81 -8.52 -1.89
C LYS A 237 -45.29 -8.57 -1.47
N LYS A 238 -45.94 -9.72 -1.72
CA LYS A 238 -47.25 -10.08 -1.18
C LYS A 238 -47.07 -10.56 0.27
N ASN A 239 -47.59 -9.83 1.28
CA ASN A 239 -48.11 -10.28 2.60
C ASN A 239 -47.97 -9.19 3.70
N PRO A 240 -48.80 -9.21 4.78
CA PRO A 240 -48.91 -8.10 5.73
C PRO A 240 -47.64 -7.89 6.56
N TYR A 241 -47.29 -6.62 6.80
CA TYR A 241 -46.18 -6.21 7.67
C TYR A 241 -46.64 -6.16 9.13
N GLU A 242 -45.73 -6.32 10.10
CA GLU A 242 -46.01 -6.15 11.53
C GLU A 242 -45.54 -4.75 11.98
N ASN A 243 -46.29 -4.07 12.84
CA ASN A 243 -45.87 -2.82 13.46
C ASN A 243 -44.77 -3.11 14.50
N LEU A 244 -43.71 -2.30 14.56
CA LEU A 244 -42.64 -2.53 15.52
C LEU A 244 -42.96 -2.19 16.98
N GLU A 245 -43.90 -1.26 17.17
CA GLU A 245 -44.32 -0.77 18.48
C GLU A 245 -45.42 -1.66 19.07
N THR A 246 -46.41 -2.01 18.24
CA THR A 246 -47.61 -2.73 18.70
C THR A 246 -47.57 -4.24 18.44
N MET A 247 -46.62 -4.72 17.62
CA MET A 247 -46.55 -6.12 17.16
C MET A 247 -47.82 -6.60 16.43
N GLU A 248 -48.70 -5.68 16.03
CA GLU A 248 -49.93 -5.96 15.29
C GLU A 248 -49.68 -5.98 13.77
N ARG A 249 -50.51 -6.69 13.02
CA ARG A 249 -50.46 -6.66 11.55
C ARG A 249 -50.99 -5.33 11.04
N VAL A 250 -50.17 -4.61 10.27
CA VAL A 250 -50.54 -3.32 9.67
C VAL A 250 -50.80 -3.50 8.18
N ASP A 251 -51.94 -2.98 7.72
CA ASP A 251 -52.22 -2.81 6.29
C ASP A 251 -51.38 -1.65 5.74
N THR A 252 -50.18 -1.97 5.24
CA THR A 252 -49.23 -1.00 4.68
C THR A 252 -49.63 -0.46 3.30
N LYS A 253 -50.77 -0.89 2.74
CA LYS A 253 -51.24 -0.49 1.41
C LYS A 253 -51.35 1.02 1.26
N ARG A 254 -51.91 1.73 2.25
CA ARG A 254 -52.06 3.20 2.21
C ARG A 254 -50.73 3.95 2.31
N GLN A 255 -49.78 3.44 3.12
CA GLN A 255 -48.44 4.02 3.22
C GLN A 255 -47.64 3.78 1.94
N LEU A 256 -47.74 2.58 1.36
CA LEU A 256 -47.16 2.26 0.06
C LEU A 256 -47.76 3.14 -1.04
N GLU A 257 -49.08 3.33 -1.08
CA GLU A 257 -49.75 4.26 -2.02
C GLU A 257 -49.26 5.71 -1.86
N LYS A 258 -49.07 6.18 -0.63
CA LYS A 258 -48.49 7.50 -0.33
C LYS A 258 -47.05 7.61 -0.85
N LEU A 259 -46.24 6.57 -0.70
CA LEU A 259 -44.85 6.58 -1.18
C LEU A 259 -44.75 6.40 -2.70
N PHE A 260 -45.66 5.64 -3.32
CA PHE A 260 -45.80 5.57 -4.79
C PHE A 260 -46.17 6.93 -5.40
N SER A 261 -46.87 7.77 -4.65
CA SER A 261 -47.22 9.14 -5.04
C SER A 261 -46.23 10.19 -4.56
N SER A 262 -45.17 9.79 -3.84
CA SER A 262 -44.14 10.73 -3.37
C SER A 262 -43.31 11.25 -4.55
N MET A 263 -43.08 12.56 -4.56
CA MET A 263 -42.17 13.24 -5.50
C MET A 263 -40.75 13.39 -4.92
N GLU A 264 -40.51 12.89 -3.70
CA GLU A 264 -39.21 12.98 -3.06
C GLU A 264 -38.18 12.11 -3.79
N ALA A 265 -37.00 12.68 -3.98
CA ALA A 265 -35.84 12.02 -4.56
C ALA A 265 -34.75 11.87 -3.50
N ILE A 266 -33.98 10.80 -3.65
CA ILE A 266 -32.86 10.46 -2.79
C ILE A 266 -31.57 10.67 -3.58
N ASP A 267 -30.63 11.42 -3.01
CA ASP A 267 -29.30 11.63 -3.59
C ASP A 267 -28.37 10.48 -3.21
N ASN A 268 -27.85 9.78 -4.22
CA ASN A 268 -26.98 8.63 -4.01
C ASN A 268 -25.65 9.00 -3.32
N THR A 269 -25.16 10.24 -3.45
CA THR A 269 -23.91 10.69 -2.83
C THR A 269 -24.02 10.81 -1.31
N TYR A 270 -25.19 11.23 -0.80
CA TYR A 270 -25.47 11.27 0.64
C TYR A 270 -25.65 9.86 1.21
N VAL A 271 -26.37 9.00 0.51
CA VAL A 271 -26.70 7.64 0.96
C VAL A 271 -25.50 6.71 0.93
N ALA A 272 -24.63 6.83 -0.08
CA ALA A 272 -23.39 6.06 -0.18
C ALA A 272 -22.38 6.35 0.94
N GLY A 273 -22.45 7.57 1.51
CA GLY A 273 -21.64 8.01 2.64
C GLY A 273 -22.41 7.91 3.97
N LEU A 274 -22.84 9.06 4.49
CA LEU A 274 -23.35 9.17 5.87
C LEU A 274 -24.82 8.78 6.04
N ALA A 275 -25.69 9.12 5.08
CA ALA A 275 -27.13 8.99 5.29
C ALA A 275 -27.58 7.52 5.36
N GLY A 276 -26.88 6.62 4.67
CA GLY A 276 -27.15 5.18 4.70
C GLY A 276 -26.91 4.53 6.05
N ASP A 277 -25.80 4.86 6.71
CA ASP A 277 -25.45 4.31 8.04
C ASP A 277 -26.32 4.94 9.14
N LEU A 278 -26.57 6.25 9.06
CA LEU A 278 -27.48 6.94 9.98
C LEU A 278 -28.92 6.43 9.88
N ALA A 279 -29.32 5.98 8.69
CA ALA A 279 -30.61 5.35 8.48
C ALA A 279 -30.72 3.99 9.17
N GLU A 280 -29.66 3.18 9.19
CA GLU A 280 -29.62 1.94 9.96
C GLU A 280 -29.75 2.21 11.46
N VAL A 281 -29.06 3.23 11.99
CA VAL A 281 -29.22 3.66 13.39
C VAL A 281 -30.66 4.08 13.67
N CYS A 282 -31.24 4.94 12.83
CA CYS A 282 -32.60 5.44 12.97
C CYS A 282 -33.64 4.31 12.96
N LEU A 283 -33.49 3.34 12.04
CA LEU A 283 -34.44 2.23 11.86
C LEU A 283 -34.30 1.16 12.95
N TYR A 284 -33.08 0.77 13.31
CA TYR A 284 -32.84 -0.37 14.20
C TYR A 284 -32.79 0.02 15.68
N GLN A 285 -32.23 1.19 16.02
CA GLN A 285 -32.18 1.65 17.41
C GLN A 285 -33.38 2.52 17.80
N GLY A 286 -33.86 3.37 16.87
CA GLY A 286 -34.92 4.37 17.08
C GLY A 286 -36.17 3.84 17.77
N PRO A 287 -36.83 2.78 17.27
CA PRO A 287 -38.08 2.28 17.84
C PRO A 287 -37.98 1.80 19.30
N TYR A 288 -36.77 1.50 19.80
CA TYR A 288 -36.55 1.01 21.17
C TYR A 288 -36.04 2.07 22.12
N LEU A 289 -35.18 2.97 21.62
CA LEU A 289 -34.52 3.98 22.43
C LEU A 289 -35.13 5.37 22.29
N GLY A 290 -36.04 5.56 21.33
CA GLY A 290 -36.53 6.88 20.95
C GLY A 290 -35.36 7.76 20.50
N THR A 291 -35.12 8.83 21.25
CA THR A 291 -34.05 9.81 20.95
C THR A 291 -32.71 9.51 21.61
N ASP A 292 -32.62 8.52 22.51
CA ASP A 292 -31.37 8.17 23.21
C ASP A 292 -30.51 7.20 22.39
N LEU A 293 -30.24 7.57 21.14
CA LEU A 293 -29.52 6.74 20.17
C LEU A 293 -28.02 6.75 20.40
N ARG A 294 -27.37 5.61 20.11
CA ARG A 294 -25.92 5.46 20.16
C ARG A 294 -25.37 5.47 18.74
N VAL A 295 -24.55 6.49 18.45
CA VAL A 295 -23.84 6.65 17.17
C VAL A 295 -22.35 6.58 17.46
N GLY A 296 -21.63 5.74 16.72
CA GLY A 296 -20.20 5.55 16.88
C GLY A 296 -19.88 4.52 17.96
N LEU A 297 -19.51 3.33 17.51
CA LEU A 297 -18.95 2.30 18.37
C LEU A 297 -17.42 2.24 18.19
N ALA A 298 -16.71 2.48 19.29
CA ALA A 298 -15.26 2.42 19.32
C ALA A 298 -14.75 0.99 19.16
N GLY A 299 -13.57 0.89 18.53
CA GLY A 299 -12.89 -0.38 18.30
C GLY A 299 -11.36 -0.26 18.37
N SER A 300 -10.72 -1.32 18.85
CA SER A 300 -9.28 -1.45 19.02
C SER A 300 -8.71 -2.58 18.15
N TRP A 301 -7.54 -2.37 17.57
CA TRP A 301 -6.82 -3.42 16.85
C TRP A 301 -6.13 -4.37 17.83
N ASN A 302 -6.02 -5.65 17.44
CA ASN A 302 -5.31 -6.67 18.20
C ASN A 302 -3.81 -6.35 18.37
N ASP A 303 -3.21 -5.71 17.37
CA ASP A 303 -1.80 -5.33 17.33
C ASP A 303 -1.65 -4.03 16.54
N THR A 304 -0.73 -3.18 16.98
CA THR A 304 -0.42 -1.90 16.32
C THR A 304 0.42 -2.08 15.07
N PHE A 305 1.32 -3.07 15.05
CA PHE A 305 2.26 -3.32 13.95
C PHE A 305 1.88 -4.53 13.10
N PHE A 306 0.87 -5.29 13.50
CA PHE A 306 0.33 -6.38 12.69
C PHE A 306 -1.19 -6.50 12.85
N PRO A 307 -1.94 -5.50 12.36
CA PRO A 307 -3.38 -5.37 12.59
C PRO A 307 -4.16 -6.43 11.79
N ARG A 308 -4.48 -7.56 12.41
CA ARG A 308 -5.20 -8.67 11.76
C ARG A 308 -6.68 -8.73 12.10
N ALA A 309 -7.05 -8.19 13.26
CA ALA A 309 -8.41 -8.21 13.76
C ALA A 309 -8.72 -6.91 14.51
N ARG A 310 -9.89 -6.35 14.23
CA ARG A 310 -10.42 -5.18 14.91
C ARG A 310 -11.55 -5.61 15.85
N HIS A 311 -11.40 -5.32 17.13
CA HIS A 311 -12.33 -5.68 18.19
C HIS A 311 -13.17 -4.47 18.59
N LEU A 312 -14.49 -4.63 18.60
CA LEU A 312 -15.42 -3.61 19.06
C LEU A 312 -15.49 -3.57 20.60
N ALA A 313 -15.80 -2.41 21.15
CA ALA A 313 -15.84 -2.16 22.60
C ALA A 313 -16.95 -2.95 23.31
N ALA A 314 -16.69 -3.39 24.55
CA ALA A 314 -17.59 -4.26 25.33
C ALA A 314 -18.95 -3.65 25.73
N GLY A 315 -19.08 -2.32 25.68
CA GLY A 315 -20.34 -1.60 25.96
C GLY A 315 -21.33 -1.54 24.79
N HIS A 316 -21.21 -2.44 23.81
CA HIS A 316 -21.95 -2.38 22.55
C HIS A 316 -23.46 -2.69 22.69
N GLU A 317 -23.90 -3.46 23.69
CA GLU A 317 -25.33 -3.83 23.89
C GLU A 317 -26.04 -4.44 22.68
N GLY A 318 -25.29 -4.95 21.71
CA GLY A 318 -25.86 -5.45 20.45
C GLY A 318 -26.10 -4.38 19.38
N ARG A 319 -25.56 -3.17 19.55
CA ARG A 319 -25.74 -2.00 18.70
C ARG A 319 -24.42 -1.64 18.03
N TRP A 320 -24.32 -1.92 16.74
CA TRP A 320 -23.12 -1.69 15.91
C TRP A 320 -23.52 -1.26 14.49
N GLU A 321 -24.67 -0.59 14.37
CA GLU A 321 -25.20 -0.08 13.10
C GLU A 321 -24.30 0.98 12.46
N MET A 322 -23.51 1.70 13.28
CA MET A 322 -22.53 2.68 12.80
C MET A 322 -21.31 2.71 13.71
N THR A 323 -20.15 2.29 13.19
CA THR A 323 -18.88 2.27 13.94
C THR A 323 -18.05 3.53 13.75
N ASP A 324 -17.00 3.71 14.55
CA ASP A 324 -16.06 4.83 14.37
C ASP A 324 -15.40 4.84 12.98
N SER A 325 -15.14 3.65 12.42
CA SER A 325 -14.48 3.55 11.11
C SER A 325 -15.40 3.99 9.98
N GLU A 326 -16.69 3.65 10.07
CA GLU A 326 -17.75 4.09 9.15
C GLU A 326 -18.00 5.60 9.28
N ILE A 327 -17.98 6.17 10.49
CA ILE A 327 -18.07 7.63 10.69
C ILE A 327 -16.93 8.36 9.98
N LEU A 328 -15.68 7.95 10.22
CA LEU A 328 -14.51 8.60 9.61
C LEU A 328 -14.55 8.48 8.08
N SER A 329 -14.88 7.28 7.58
CA SER A 329 -14.94 6.99 6.15
C SER A 329 -16.15 7.63 5.47
N GLY A 330 -17.25 7.82 6.19
CA GLY A 330 -18.44 8.50 5.69
C GLY A 330 -18.24 10.00 5.55
N ILE A 331 -17.52 10.65 6.49
CA ILE A 331 -17.13 12.07 6.38
C ILE A 331 -16.20 12.26 5.17
N ASP A 332 -15.18 11.40 5.06
CA ASP A 332 -14.23 11.43 3.94
C ASP A 332 -14.92 11.11 2.60
N GLY A 333 -15.80 10.11 2.61
CA GLY A 333 -16.57 9.67 1.44
C GLY A 333 -17.52 10.75 0.94
N TYR A 334 -18.23 11.44 1.84
CA TYR A 334 -19.08 12.59 1.51
C TYR A 334 -18.29 13.68 0.77
N PHE A 335 -17.12 14.06 1.31
CA PHE A 335 -16.27 15.06 0.68
C PHE A 335 -15.72 14.60 -0.68
N LEU A 336 -15.20 13.38 -0.75
CA LEU A 336 -14.65 12.83 -1.99
C LEU A 336 -15.73 12.69 -3.08
N ALA A 337 -16.95 12.28 -2.73
CA ALA A 337 -18.06 12.18 -3.67
C ALA A 337 -18.34 13.52 -4.37
N GLN A 338 -18.22 14.64 -3.65
CA GLN A 338 -18.42 15.98 -4.21
C GLN A 338 -17.24 16.47 -5.05
N LYS A 339 -16.00 16.14 -4.67
CA LYS A 339 -14.79 16.69 -5.30
C LYS A 339 -14.19 15.84 -6.42
N VAL A 340 -14.46 14.54 -6.44
CA VAL A 340 -13.91 13.64 -7.46
C VAL A 340 -14.30 14.05 -8.90
N PRO A 341 -15.53 14.50 -9.20
CA PRO A 341 -15.87 15.02 -10.54
C PRO A 341 -14.93 16.15 -10.98
N ASP A 342 -14.62 17.08 -10.07
CA ASP A 342 -13.69 18.18 -10.32
C ASP A 342 -12.27 17.66 -10.58
N PHE A 343 -11.80 16.69 -9.79
CA PHE A 343 -10.46 16.11 -9.95
C PHE A 343 -10.28 15.42 -11.30
N VAL A 344 -11.28 14.64 -11.74
CA VAL A 344 -11.27 13.96 -13.04
C VAL A 344 -11.33 14.96 -14.21
N SER A 345 -11.99 16.10 -14.03
CA SER A 345 -12.03 17.15 -15.05
C SER A 345 -10.68 17.85 -15.25
N LYS A 346 -9.90 18.00 -14.17
CA LYS A 346 -8.60 18.71 -14.16
C LYS A 346 -7.43 17.80 -14.51
N VAL A 347 -7.43 16.57 -14.01
CA VAL A 347 -6.34 15.60 -14.20
C VAL A 347 -6.78 14.52 -15.17
N ARG A 348 -6.11 14.43 -16.31
CA ARG A 348 -6.38 13.37 -17.30
C ARG A 348 -5.99 12.01 -16.70
N ARG A 349 -6.82 10.98 -16.92
CA ARG A 349 -6.57 9.58 -16.51
C ARG A 349 -6.19 9.40 -15.03
N LEU A 350 -6.87 10.13 -14.14
CA LEU A 350 -6.72 9.95 -12.69
C LEU A 350 -7.20 8.55 -12.26
N ARG A 351 -6.38 7.83 -11.51
CA ARG A 351 -6.68 6.46 -11.04
C ARG A 351 -7.27 6.45 -9.64
N LEU A 352 -8.03 5.40 -9.30
CA LEU A 352 -8.62 5.24 -7.96
C LEU A 352 -7.54 5.15 -6.89
N SER A 353 -6.49 4.36 -7.16
CA SER A 353 -5.37 4.21 -6.22
C SER A 353 -4.62 5.53 -5.97
N GLN A 354 -4.58 6.43 -6.94
CA GLN A 354 -3.93 7.74 -6.81
C GLN A 354 -4.73 8.66 -5.88
N VAL A 355 -6.06 8.71 -6.05
CA VAL A 355 -6.95 9.50 -5.17
C VAL A 355 -6.83 9.02 -3.72
N LEU A 356 -6.89 7.72 -3.50
CA LEU A 356 -6.80 7.13 -2.16
C LEU A 356 -5.41 7.34 -1.52
N ASP A 357 -4.31 7.17 -2.27
CA ASP A 357 -2.96 7.41 -1.74
C ASP A 357 -2.74 8.90 -1.41
N MET A 358 -3.16 9.81 -2.30
CA MET A 358 -2.98 11.26 -2.08
C MET A 358 -3.84 11.80 -0.94
N TYR A 359 -5.09 11.37 -0.80
CA TYR A 359 -6.00 11.87 0.24
C TYR A 359 -5.57 11.47 1.66
N TYR A 360 -5.05 10.24 1.82
CA TYR A 360 -4.55 9.69 3.09
C TYR A 360 -3.02 9.77 3.22
N SER A 361 -2.37 10.71 2.56
CA SER A 361 -0.93 10.99 2.74
C SER A 361 -0.70 12.41 3.23
N GLY A 362 0.48 12.71 3.78
CA GLY A 362 0.80 14.05 4.27
C GLY A 362 0.72 15.16 3.21
N ARG A 363 0.77 14.79 1.92
CA ARG A 363 0.75 15.73 0.76
C ARG A 363 -0.64 16.25 0.39
N GLY A 364 -1.68 15.41 0.41
CA GLY A 364 -2.99 15.76 -0.15
C GLY A 364 -3.09 15.69 -1.67
N ILE A 365 -4.32 15.88 -2.17
CA ILE A 365 -4.62 15.94 -3.60
C ILE A 365 -4.31 17.38 -4.11
N PRO A 366 -3.41 17.54 -5.10
CA PRO A 366 -3.09 18.87 -5.61
C PRO A 366 -4.22 19.37 -6.52
N ILE A 367 -4.68 20.61 -6.30
CA ILE A 367 -5.79 21.24 -7.06
C ILE A 367 -5.29 22.17 -8.19
N VAL A 368 -4.02 22.58 -8.15
CA VAL A 368 -3.35 23.48 -9.09
C VAL A 368 -1.91 23.01 -9.32
N ALA A 369 -1.34 23.28 -10.51
CA ALA A 369 0.07 23.09 -10.82
C ALA A 369 0.97 23.59 -9.66
N ILE A 370 2.00 22.81 -9.32
CA ILE A 370 2.82 23.05 -8.13
C ILE A 370 4.02 23.91 -8.53
N GLU A 371 4.12 25.10 -7.94
CA GLU A 371 5.33 25.92 -7.92
C GLU A 371 5.93 25.87 -6.51
N ASN A 372 7.16 25.38 -6.33
CA ASN A 372 7.82 25.38 -5.03
C ASN A 372 8.26 26.80 -4.65
N VAL A 373 7.41 27.56 -3.94
CA VAL A 373 7.79 28.86 -3.37
C VAL A 373 8.65 28.67 -2.13
N ARG A 374 9.97 28.53 -2.28
CA ARG A 374 10.93 28.81 -1.19
C ARG A 374 11.24 30.29 -1.14
N ASP A 375 10.31 31.09 -0.62
CA ASP A 375 10.60 32.43 -0.13
C ASP A 375 9.88 32.68 1.19
N ARG A 376 10.53 32.34 2.30
CA ARG A 376 10.29 32.94 3.62
C ARG A 376 11.48 32.68 4.57
N LYS A 377 12.29 33.74 4.69
CA LYS A 377 13.15 34.16 5.82
C LYS A 377 14.53 33.49 5.98
N LEU A 378 15.51 34.05 5.28
CA LEU A 378 16.84 34.29 5.86
C LEU A 378 16.84 35.69 6.49
N HIS A 379 16.68 35.75 7.82
CA HIS A 379 16.96 36.95 8.60
C HIS A 379 18.48 37.13 8.70
N ASN A 380 19.05 38.08 7.97
CA ASN A 380 20.38 38.61 8.26
C ASN A 380 20.25 39.97 8.94
N SER A 381 20.60 40.03 10.22
CA SER A 381 20.95 41.28 10.91
C SER A 381 22.45 41.54 10.73
N PRO A 382 22.88 42.78 10.45
CA PRO A 382 24.29 43.07 10.17
C PRO A 382 25.05 43.42 11.45
N LEU A 383 26.21 42.78 11.67
CA LEU A 383 27.24 43.27 12.60
C LEU A 383 28.43 43.80 11.80
N LYS A 384 28.71 45.08 12.01
CA LYS A 384 29.82 45.85 11.46
C LYS A 384 31.18 45.30 11.89
N ALA A 385 32.12 45.18 10.95
CA ALA A 385 33.54 45.40 11.22
C ALA A 385 34.26 45.91 9.96
N LYS A 386 34.99 47.02 10.12
CA LYS A 386 35.75 47.74 9.09
C LYS A 386 36.98 46.93 8.63
N ARG A 387 37.32 47.02 7.33
CA ARG A 387 38.69 46.88 6.82
C ARG A 387 39.13 48.18 6.12
N PRO A 388 40.41 48.57 6.19
CA PRO A 388 40.94 49.62 5.33
C PRO A 388 41.47 49.05 3.99
N LYS A 389 41.17 49.79 2.92
CA LYS A 389 41.92 50.12 1.68
C LYS A 389 43.22 49.33 1.38
N ASN A 390 43.49 48.85 0.15
CA ASN A 390 43.51 49.61 -1.11
C ASN A 390 43.61 48.70 -2.36
N THR A 391 43.08 49.22 -3.49
CA THR A 391 43.46 49.04 -4.94
C THR A 391 43.39 47.62 -5.56
N GLU A 392 42.83 47.39 -6.76
CA GLU A 392 42.53 48.24 -7.93
C GLU A 392 41.62 47.48 -8.93
N LEU A 393 40.75 48.22 -9.65
CA LEU A 393 40.17 47.99 -11.00
C LEU A 393 39.17 46.80 -11.16
N GLN A 394 37.98 46.89 -11.79
CA GLN A 394 37.37 47.83 -12.73
C GLN A 394 35.88 47.46 -12.90
N GLU A 395 34.94 48.40 -12.76
CA GLU A 395 33.55 48.25 -13.24
C GLU A 395 32.85 49.61 -13.12
N ASP A 396 32.27 50.14 -14.21
CA ASP A 396 31.26 51.20 -14.11
C ASP A 396 30.32 51.17 -15.32
N SER A 397 29.14 50.59 -15.08
CA SER A 397 27.87 50.86 -15.75
C SER A 397 26.76 50.37 -14.82
N LEU A 398 26.23 51.21 -13.93
CA LEU A 398 24.95 50.96 -13.22
C LEU A 398 24.56 52.14 -12.30
N ASN A 399 24.19 53.29 -12.88
CA ASN A 399 23.56 54.37 -12.10
C ASN A 399 22.63 55.30 -12.91
N GLU A 400 21.83 54.75 -13.83
CA GLU A 400 20.80 55.56 -14.53
C GLU A 400 19.41 54.93 -14.71
N LEU A 401 19.06 53.85 -14.00
CA LEU A 401 17.77 53.17 -14.24
C LEU A 401 16.89 52.95 -13.01
N PHE A 402 17.12 53.68 -11.93
CA PHE A 402 16.20 53.73 -10.79
C PHE A 402 15.84 55.17 -10.43
N ASN A 403 14.92 55.75 -11.20
CA ASN A 403 13.96 56.76 -10.71
C ASN A 403 12.91 57.07 -11.79
N ALA A 404 11.85 56.26 -11.85
CA ALA A 404 10.50 56.71 -12.21
C ALA A 404 9.49 55.58 -12.00
N ALA A 405 8.81 55.62 -10.86
CA ALA A 405 7.61 54.82 -10.61
C ALA A 405 6.45 55.31 -11.49
N GLY A 406 5.62 54.38 -11.99
CA GLY A 406 4.27 54.74 -12.45
C GLY A 406 3.58 53.76 -13.40
N LYS A 407 2.76 52.86 -12.81
CA LYS A 407 1.53 52.25 -13.37
C LYS A 407 1.61 51.51 -14.73
N THR A 408 1.29 50.21 -14.73
CA THR A 408 0.29 49.64 -15.68
C THR A 408 -0.24 48.28 -15.21
N ASN A 409 -1.54 48.11 -15.45
CA ASN A 409 -2.41 47.00 -15.08
C ASN A 409 -2.14 45.72 -15.90
N PHE A 410 -2.08 44.56 -15.24
CA PHE A 410 -2.32 43.26 -15.88
C PHE A 410 -3.24 42.41 -15.00
N ARG A 411 -4.54 42.65 -15.15
CA ARG A 411 -5.61 41.76 -14.67
C ARG A 411 -6.80 41.92 -15.60
N LYS A 412 -6.85 41.09 -16.66
CA LYS A 412 -8.01 40.75 -17.51
C LYS A 412 -7.53 39.92 -18.69
N ILE A 413 -7.82 38.63 -18.64
CA ILE A 413 -7.80 37.53 -19.64
C ILE A 413 -7.82 36.32 -18.70
N PHE A 414 -8.96 35.88 -18.15
CA PHE A 414 -10.08 35.20 -18.80
C PHE A 414 -11.34 35.39 -17.95
N GLY A 415 -12.48 35.59 -18.62
CA GLY A 415 -13.80 35.69 -18.00
C GLY A 415 -14.80 36.30 -18.96
N GLU A 416 -15.34 35.48 -19.87
CA GLU A 416 -16.58 35.80 -20.59
C GLU A 416 -17.72 35.04 -19.89
N GLU A 417 -18.47 35.77 -19.06
CA GLU A 417 -19.81 35.38 -18.63
C GLU A 417 -20.80 35.78 -19.75
N ARG A 418 -21.71 34.88 -20.12
CA ARG A 418 -22.91 35.21 -20.89
C ARG A 418 -24.10 35.23 -19.94
N ASP A 419 -24.72 36.41 -19.85
CA ASP A 419 -25.98 36.68 -19.16
C ASP A 419 -27.14 35.81 -19.69
N HIS A 420 -27.84 35.11 -18.80
CA HIS A 420 -29.27 34.77 -18.93
C HIS A 420 -29.96 34.79 -17.55
N GLY A 421 -30.76 35.84 -17.31
CA GLY A 421 -32.04 35.91 -16.55
C GLY A 421 -32.22 35.29 -15.14
N PRO A 422 -32.99 35.93 -14.23
CA PRO A 422 -33.07 35.53 -12.83
C PRO A 422 -34.01 34.33 -12.63
N GLY A 423 -33.43 33.15 -12.47
CA GLY A 423 -34.11 31.97 -11.91
C GLY A 423 -33.62 31.76 -10.48
N VAL A 424 -34.56 31.60 -9.55
CA VAL A 424 -34.33 31.36 -8.12
C VAL A 424 -33.34 30.20 -7.92
N GLY A 425 -32.09 30.52 -7.56
CA GLY A 425 -31.01 29.58 -7.34
C GLY A 425 -30.80 29.32 -5.86
N VAL A 426 -30.99 28.07 -5.46
CA VAL A 426 -30.57 27.50 -4.17
C VAL A 426 -29.05 27.71 -4.05
N ALA A 427 -28.60 28.25 -2.92
CA ALA A 427 -27.20 28.51 -2.67
C ALA A 427 -26.40 27.19 -2.64
N GLU A 428 -25.60 26.95 -3.67
CA GLU A 428 -24.50 25.98 -3.64
C GLU A 428 -23.51 26.41 -2.56
N GLN A 429 -23.46 25.68 -1.44
CA GLN A 429 -22.44 25.84 -0.42
C GLN A 429 -21.09 25.36 -0.98
N SER A 430 -20.27 26.29 -1.46
CA SER A 430 -18.91 26.02 -1.93
C SER A 430 -18.00 25.63 -0.75
N VAL A 431 -17.61 24.35 -0.69
CA VAL A 431 -16.55 23.86 0.21
C VAL A 431 -15.23 24.62 -0.07
N PRO A 432 -14.55 25.22 0.93
CA PRO A 432 -13.36 26.04 0.73
C PRO A 432 -12.19 25.28 0.07
N GLU A 433 -11.48 25.95 -0.84
CA GLU A 433 -10.48 25.42 -1.80
C GLU A 433 -9.24 24.70 -1.22
N ASP A 434 -9.07 24.64 0.11
CA ASP A 434 -7.85 24.15 0.78
C ASP A 434 -7.94 22.75 1.44
N ALA A 435 -9.13 22.14 1.48
CA ALA A 435 -9.38 20.92 2.26
C ALA A 435 -9.02 19.60 1.52
N ASN A 436 -7.76 19.38 1.15
CA ASN A 436 -7.39 18.28 0.23
C ASN A 436 -6.83 17.01 0.90
N ARG A 437 -7.03 16.87 2.21
CA ARG A 437 -6.42 15.83 3.06
C ARG A 437 -7.40 15.31 4.11
N ALA A 438 -7.27 14.04 4.48
CA ALA A 438 -8.06 13.42 5.54
C ALA A 438 -7.91 14.09 6.92
N CYS A 439 -6.78 14.75 7.21
CA CYS A 439 -6.62 15.48 8.48
C CYS A 439 -7.52 16.74 8.58
N PHE A 440 -8.10 17.23 7.48
CA PHE A 440 -9.03 18.36 7.49
C PHE A 440 -10.48 17.97 7.80
N ARG A 441 -10.74 16.75 8.29
CA ARG A 441 -12.08 16.27 8.67
C ARG A 441 -12.88 17.23 9.56
N SER A 442 -12.24 17.95 10.47
CA SER A 442 -12.93 18.91 11.34
C SER A 442 -13.58 20.03 10.51
N ARG A 443 -12.90 20.50 9.46
CA ARG A 443 -13.42 21.50 8.52
C ARG A 443 -14.46 20.89 7.58
N ILE A 444 -14.23 19.67 7.11
CA ILE A 444 -15.19 18.95 6.26
C ILE A 444 -16.51 18.77 7.02
N LEU A 445 -16.46 18.34 8.29
CA LEU A 445 -17.64 18.15 9.13
C LEU A 445 -18.46 19.45 9.29
N GLN A 446 -17.80 20.60 9.35
CA GLN A 446 -18.46 21.91 9.41
C GLN A 446 -19.13 22.31 8.09
N SER A 447 -18.66 21.77 6.96
CA SER A 447 -19.25 22.04 5.64
C SER A 447 -20.49 21.23 5.34
N ILE A 448 -20.80 20.20 6.14
CA ILE A 448 -21.97 19.33 5.92
C ILE A 448 -23.24 20.06 6.38
N ASP A 449 -24.18 20.26 5.45
CA ASP A 449 -25.51 20.79 5.77
C ASP A 449 -26.30 19.78 6.62
N ARG A 450 -26.59 20.18 7.87
CA ARG A 450 -27.30 19.36 8.85
C ARG A 450 -28.74 19.08 8.45
N ASP A 451 -29.43 20.08 7.92
CA ASP A 451 -30.85 19.98 7.59
C ASP A 451 -31.02 19.11 6.33
N ARG A 452 -30.10 19.25 5.37
CA ARG A 452 -30.06 18.37 4.21
C ARG A 452 -29.77 16.93 4.61
N LEU A 453 -28.81 16.69 5.50
CA LEU A 453 -28.49 15.34 5.97
C LEU A 453 -29.69 14.70 6.69
N LYS A 454 -30.40 15.44 7.55
CA LYS A 454 -31.65 14.96 8.18
C LYS A 454 -32.71 14.54 7.17
N GLN A 455 -32.89 15.34 6.11
CA GLN A 455 -33.84 15.03 5.05
C GLN A 455 -33.44 13.77 4.28
N GLU A 456 -32.19 13.66 3.83
CA GLU A 456 -31.72 12.50 3.07
C GLU A 456 -31.75 11.21 3.90
N THR A 457 -31.38 11.28 5.19
CA THR A 457 -31.50 10.14 6.11
C THR A 457 -32.94 9.69 6.24
N PHE A 458 -33.89 10.62 6.44
CA PHE A 458 -35.30 10.27 6.54
C PHE A 458 -35.85 9.65 5.25
N ASN A 459 -35.55 10.26 4.09
CA ASN A 459 -36.00 9.77 2.79
C ASN A 459 -35.47 8.34 2.52
N PHE A 460 -34.21 8.06 2.87
CA PHE A 460 -33.63 6.73 2.68
C PHE A 460 -34.22 5.70 3.63
N VAL A 461 -34.48 6.04 4.91
CA VAL A 461 -35.13 5.10 5.86
C VAL A 461 -36.51 4.68 5.39
N GLN A 462 -37.27 5.58 4.75
CA GLN A 462 -38.58 5.25 4.19
C GLN A 462 -38.52 4.10 3.18
N VAL A 463 -37.41 3.95 2.44
CA VAL A 463 -37.18 2.82 1.54
C VAL A 463 -36.62 1.61 2.29
N LEU A 464 -35.65 1.84 3.19
CA LEU A 464 -34.97 0.79 3.96
C LEU A 464 -35.93 -0.05 4.82
N GLN A 465 -36.94 0.56 5.44
CA GLN A 465 -37.91 -0.18 6.26
C GLN A 465 -38.65 -1.29 5.47
N TYR A 466 -38.86 -1.10 4.15
CA TYR A 466 -39.54 -2.10 3.33
C TYR A 466 -38.62 -3.22 2.85
N THR A 467 -37.30 -3.01 2.83
CA THR A 467 -36.33 -4.05 2.43
C THR A 467 -35.90 -4.96 3.59
N THR A 468 -35.96 -4.47 4.83
CA THR A 468 -35.58 -5.22 6.04
C THR A 468 -36.59 -6.31 6.46
N GLY A 469 -37.83 -6.23 5.97
CA GLY A 469 -38.84 -7.28 6.08
C GLY A 469 -39.64 -7.24 7.38
N SER A 470 -40.95 -7.04 7.22
CA SER A 470 -42.00 -7.22 8.24
C SER A 470 -42.13 -6.13 9.31
N VAL A 471 -41.52 -4.96 9.13
CA VAL A 471 -41.52 -3.91 10.16
C VAL A 471 -41.78 -2.54 9.58
N VAL A 472 -42.77 -1.84 10.13
CA VAL A 472 -43.08 -0.45 9.79
C VAL A 472 -43.21 0.36 11.07
N VAL A 473 -42.67 1.58 11.02
CA VAL A 473 -42.71 2.58 12.08
C VAL A 473 -43.54 3.78 11.59
N GLU A 474 -44.21 4.48 12.50
CA GLU A 474 -44.96 5.68 12.12
C GLU A 474 -44.01 6.79 11.60
N ASP A 475 -44.37 7.45 10.48
CA ASP A 475 -43.59 8.51 9.83
C ASP A 475 -43.14 9.61 10.82
N SER A 476 -44.00 10.01 11.76
CA SER A 476 -43.73 11.08 12.72
C SER A 476 -42.68 10.69 13.76
N LEU A 477 -42.69 9.43 14.21
CA LEU A 477 -41.68 8.89 15.11
C LEU A 477 -40.37 8.65 14.36
N MET A 478 -40.46 8.11 13.14
CA MET A 478 -39.30 7.88 12.29
C MET A 478 -38.53 9.17 12.01
N ARG A 479 -39.25 10.27 11.70
CA ARG A 479 -38.64 11.59 11.51
C ARG A 479 -37.87 12.04 12.76
N ARG A 480 -38.49 11.95 13.94
CA ARG A 480 -37.87 12.31 15.22
C ARG A 480 -36.62 11.47 15.53
N ASN A 481 -36.68 10.17 15.26
CA ASN A 481 -35.54 9.27 15.48
C ASN A 481 -34.37 9.62 14.54
N CYS A 482 -34.66 9.93 13.28
CA CYS A 482 -33.63 10.26 12.31
C CYS A 482 -32.99 11.64 12.60
N ASP A 483 -33.81 12.63 13.01
CA ASP A 483 -33.29 13.92 13.45
C ASP A 483 -32.37 13.76 14.67
N ALA A 484 -32.76 12.93 15.64
CA ALA A 484 -31.94 12.61 16.80
C ALA A 484 -30.65 11.86 16.43
N ALA A 485 -30.70 10.93 15.48
CA ALA A 485 -29.52 10.20 15.02
C ALA A 485 -28.48 11.15 14.41
N VAL A 486 -28.92 12.09 13.56
CA VAL A 486 -28.05 13.10 12.95
C VAL A 486 -27.48 14.05 14.00
N ASP A 487 -28.28 14.51 14.96
CA ASP A 487 -27.80 15.39 16.02
C ASP A 487 -26.75 14.69 16.91
N ARG A 488 -26.97 13.40 17.23
CA ARG A 488 -25.99 12.57 17.95
C ARG A 488 -24.72 12.37 17.12
N PHE A 489 -24.83 12.12 15.82
CA PHE A 489 -23.70 12.02 14.90
C PHE A 489 -22.81 13.26 14.98
N PHE A 490 -23.35 14.47 14.82
CA PHE A 490 -22.52 15.69 14.87
C PHE A 490 -21.83 15.87 16.22
N SER A 491 -22.51 15.55 17.33
CA SER A 491 -21.93 15.64 18.68
C SER A 491 -20.76 14.66 18.88
N TYR A 492 -20.92 13.41 18.41
CA TYR A 492 -19.92 12.37 18.56
C TYR A 492 -18.77 12.55 17.57
N ALA A 493 -19.06 12.81 16.29
CA ALA A 493 -18.08 13.02 15.24
C ALA A 493 -17.13 14.19 15.56
N THR A 494 -17.63 15.27 16.17
CA THR A 494 -16.79 16.39 16.61
C THR A 494 -15.77 15.95 17.67
N THR A 495 -16.17 15.06 18.58
CA THR A 495 -15.29 14.51 19.62
C THR A 495 -14.29 13.52 19.03
N LEU A 496 -14.75 12.62 18.17
CA LEU A 496 -13.92 11.60 17.51
C LEU A 496 -12.85 12.23 16.62
N VAL A 497 -13.22 13.22 15.79
CA VAL A 497 -12.28 13.93 14.93
C VAL A 497 -11.32 14.78 15.77
N GLY A 498 -11.78 15.39 16.86
CA GLY A 498 -10.92 16.15 17.77
C GLY A 498 -9.88 15.31 18.53
N ALA A 499 -10.05 13.99 18.61
CA ALA A 499 -9.07 13.08 19.19
C ALA A 499 -7.95 12.67 18.21
N LEU A 500 -8.09 12.95 16.92
CA LEU A 500 -7.10 12.64 15.88
C LEU A 500 -6.07 13.78 15.73
N SER A 501 -4.90 13.46 15.18
CA SER A 501 -3.81 14.44 15.02
C SER A 501 -4.11 15.50 13.95
N ASP A 502 -3.85 16.77 14.28
CA ASP A 502 -3.98 17.90 13.34
C ASP A 502 -2.97 17.86 12.19
N CYS A 503 -3.33 18.47 11.04
CA CYS A 503 -2.46 18.55 9.87
C CYS A 503 -1.12 19.26 10.10
N SER A 504 -0.96 20.07 11.16
CA SER A 504 0.25 20.84 11.45
C SER A 504 1.39 20.00 12.05
N THR A 505 1.08 18.87 12.67
CA THR A 505 2.09 17.92 13.20
C THR A 505 2.57 16.92 12.14
N ILE A 506 1.84 16.83 11.03
CA ILE A 506 2.16 16.00 9.86
C ILE A 506 3.13 16.80 8.97
N GLY A 507 4.37 16.96 9.43
CA GLY A 507 5.43 17.64 8.70
C GLY A 507 5.77 16.97 7.35
N ASN A 508 6.21 17.79 6.39
CA ASN A 508 6.44 17.54 4.95
C ASN A 508 7.44 16.42 4.55
N SER A 509 7.84 15.50 5.43
CA SER A 509 8.81 14.45 5.09
C SER A 509 8.24 13.05 5.23
N ASP A 510 7.11 12.79 4.55
CA ASP A 510 6.60 11.44 4.22
C ASP A 510 7.47 10.74 3.15
N THR A 511 8.75 11.13 3.03
CA THR A 511 9.72 10.48 2.15
C THR A 511 9.91 9.05 2.62
N LYS A 512 9.58 8.08 1.76
CA LYS A 512 9.74 6.66 2.08
C LYS A 512 11.08 6.17 1.52
N PRO A 513 11.79 5.24 2.19
CA PRO A 513 13.01 4.64 1.66
C PRO A 513 12.76 3.95 0.31
N ASN A 514 13.77 3.95 -0.55
CA ASN A 514 13.75 3.17 -1.80
C ASN A 514 15.01 2.31 -1.85
N VAL A 515 14.87 1.06 -1.40
CA VAL A 515 15.97 0.09 -1.22
C VAL A 515 15.56 -1.30 -1.71
N ASP A 516 16.54 -2.13 -2.06
CA ASP A 516 16.33 -3.56 -2.27
C ASP A 516 16.74 -4.31 -1.01
N LEU A 517 15.78 -4.63 -0.15
CA LEU A 517 16.02 -5.11 1.20
C LEU A 517 16.09 -6.65 1.26
N ILE A 518 17.16 -7.18 1.83
CA ILE A 518 17.28 -8.58 2.24
C ILE A 518 17.27 -8.63 3.77
N LEU A 519 16.19 -9.17 4.33
CA LEU A 519 16.00 -9.33 5.76
C LEU A 519 16.42 -10.72 6.22
N VAL A 520 17.48 -10.80 7.04
CA VAL A 520 17.92 -12.04 7.68
C VAL A 520 17.30 -12.10 9.07
N ILE A 521 16.37 -13.03 9.26
CA ILE A 521 15.70 -13.25 10.54
C ILE A 521 16.45 -14.32 11.36
N ASP A 522 16.50 -14.14 12.68
CA ASP A 522 17.15 -15.07 13.60
C ASP A 522 16.15 -15.80 14.50
N GLY A 523 16.67 -16.66 15.37
CA GLY A 523 15.89 -17.34 16.41
C GLY A 523 15.61 -16.53 17.66
N SER A 524 15.72 -15.19 17.63
CA SER A 524 15.39 -14.36 18.81
C SER A 524 13.89 -14.17 19.01
N ARG A 525 13.07 -14.45 17.98
CA ARG A 525 11.64 -14.16 17.91
C ARG A 525 10.80 -15.42 17.69
N SER A 526 9.60 -15.43 18.24
CA SER A 526 8.56 -16.38 17.85
C SER A 526 8.09 -16.15 16.41
N VAL A 527 7.37 -17.12 15.84
CA VAL A 527 6.81 -17.02 14.47
C VAL A 527 5.94 -15.78 14.31
N TYR A 528 5.08 -15.50 15.29
CA TYR A 528 4.20 -14.33 15.26
C TYR A 528 4.98 -13.01 15.34
N GLU A 529 5.99 -12.93 16.20
CA GLU A 529 6.84 -11.73 16.33
C GLU A 529 7.68 -11.49 15.07
N ASN A 530 8.14 -12.56 14.41
CA ASN A 530 8.81 -12.45 13.11
C ASN A 530 7.85 -11.90 12.06
N GLN A 531 6.62 -12.41 11.96
CA GLN A 531 5.60 -11.87 11.04
C GLN A 531 5.27 -10.40 11.34
N ARG A 532 5.15 -10.03 12.62
CA ARG A 532 4.93 -8.65 13.07
C ARG A 532 6.08 -7.73 12.64
N MET A 533 7.32 -8.17 12.82
CA MET A 533 8.51 -7.44 12.38
C MET A 533 8.57 -7.30 10.85
N ILE A 534 8.29 -8.38 10.12
CA ILE A 534 8.26 -8.38 8.65
C ILE A 534 7.20 -7.40 8.12
N PHE A 535 5.99 -7.42 8.69
CA PHE A 535 4.92 -6.49 8.31
C PHE A 535 5.32 -5.04 8.53
N HIS A 536 5.86 -4.74 9.72
CA HIS A 536 6.30 -3.38 10.08
C HIS A 536 7.40 -2.85 9.17
N VAL A 537 8.43 -3.68 8.89
CA VAL A 537 9.51 -3.30 7.98
C VAL A 537 8.99 -3.10 6.56
N ALA A 538 8.08 -3.96 6.10
CA ALA A 538 7.44 -3.85 4.78
C ALA A 538 6.63 -2.56 4.61
N GLU A 539 5.94 -2.13 5.67
CA GLU A 539 5.20 -0.86 5.70
C GLU A 539 6.14 0.35 5.71
N MET A 540 7.20 0.29 6.52
CA MET A 540 8.19 1.36 6.65
C MET A 540 8.97 1.63 5.34
N ILE A 541 9.36 0.59 4.59
CA ILE A 541 10.11 0.73 3.33
C ILE A 541 9.21 0.94 2.10
N ASP A 542 7.89 0.89 2.27
CA ASP A 542 6.91 1.00 1.18
C ASP A 542 7.12 -0.01 0.06
N ILE A 543 7.01 -1.29 0.39
CA ILE A 543 6.97 -2.36 -0.61
C ILE A 543 5.85 -2.09 -1.62
N SER A 544 6.24 -1.69 -2.82
CA SER A 544 5.33 -1.40 -3.90
C SER A 544 6.08 -1.38 -5.22
N ILE A 545 5.35 -1.35 -6.32
CA ILE A 545 5.93 -1.21 -7.66
C ILE A 545 6.73 0.09 -7.86
N TYR A 546 6.46 1.12 -7.06
CA TYR A 546 7.14 2.43 -7.13
C TYR A 546 8.24 2.60 -6.09
N GLY A 547 8.38 1.62 -5.18
CA GLY A 547 9.17 1.74 -3.96
C GLY A 547 10.17 0.60 -3.82
N SER A 548 10.25 0.07 -2.61
CA SER A 548 11.27 -0.90 -2.23
C SER A 548 10.88 -2.34 -2.59
N HIS A 549 11.90 -3.20 -2.66
CA HIS A 549 11.74 -4.65 -2.76
C HIS A 549 12.14 -5.30 -1.44
N ILE A 550 11.58 -6.48 -1.13
CA ILE A 550 11.97 -7.27 0.03
C ILE A 550 12.26 -8.72 -0.35
N SER A 551 13.23 -9.32 0.34
CA SER A 551 13.49 -10.75 0.42
C SER A 551 13.69 -11.14 1.88
N ILE A 552 13.29 -12.36 2.26
CA ILE A 552 13.40 -12.83 3.65
C ILE A 552 14.20 -14.13 3.66
N VAL A 553 15.25 -14.15 4.47
CA VAL A 553 16.19 -15.27 4.58
C VAL A 553 16.13 -15.85 5.99
N ASN A 554 16.05 -17.18 6.06
CA ASN A 554 16.19 -17.94 7.28
C ASN A 554 17.65 -17.85 7.75
N GLY A 555 17.92 -17.12 8.84
CA GLY A 555 19.27 -16.87 9.33
C GLY A 555 20.01 -18.11 9.83
N GLN A 556 19.33 -19.24 10.05
CA GLN A 556 19.96 -20.49 10.46
C GLN A 556 20.46 -21.31 9.26
N THR A 557 19.62 -21.43 8.22
CA THR A 557 19.89 -22.31 7.06
C THR A 557 20.42 -21.56 5.85
N GLY A 558 20.20 -20.25 5.76
CA GLY A 558 20.43 -19.46 4.55
C GLY A 558 19.36 -19.67 3.47
N GLU A 559 18.26 -20.35 3.76
CA GLU A 559 17.18 -20.54 2.78
C GLU A 559 16.34 -19.26 2.64
N PHE A 560 15.98 -18.88 1.42
CA PHE A 560 15.02 -17.82 1.17
C PHE A 560 13.60 -18.30 1.52
N MET A 561 13.04 -17.74 2.59
CA MET A 561 11.64 -17.97 2.99
C MET A 561 10.68 -17.19 2.09
N VAL A 562 11.11 -16.00 1.66
CA VAL A 562 10.41 -15.16 0.70
C VAL A 562 11.42 -14.69 -0.33
N ASN A 563 11.15 -15.02 -1.59
CA ASN A 563 11.95 -14.53 -2.72
C ASN A 563 11.73 -13.02 -2.91
N ARG A 564 12.63 -12.39 -3.67
CA ARG A 564 12.54 -10.96 -3.99
C ARG A 564 11.16 -10.59 -4.56
N THR A 565 10.44 -9.73 -3.85
CA THR A 565 9.09 -9.27 -4.23
C THR A 565 8.88 -7.79 -3.94
N ASN A 566 7.96 -7.17 -4.66
CA ASN A 566 7.50 -5.80 -4.48
C ASN A 566 6.02 -5.73 -4.07
N SER A 567 5.53 -6.79 -3.40
CA SER A 567 4.13 -7.02 -3.08
C SER A 567 3.98 -7.54 -1.66
N LEU A 568 3.24 -6.81 -0.81
CA LEU A 568 2.95 -7.18 0.57
C LEU A 568 2.10 -8.45 0.63
N SER A 569 1.09 -8.60 -0.25
CA SER A 569 0.27 -9.81 -0.30
C SER A 569 1.13 -11.05 -0.59
N ASN A 570 2.04 -10.97 -1.56
CA ASN A 570 2.90 -12.07 -1.98
C ASN A 570 3.93 -12.47 -0.90
N VAL A 571 4.42 -11.51 -0.11
CA VAL A 571 5.29 -11.80 1.05
C VAL A 571 4.60 -12.78 1.99
N PHE A 572 3.37 -12.46 2.41
CA PHE A 572 2.63 -13.30 3.35
C PHE A 572 2.06 -14.57 2.71
N GLU A 573 1.77 -14.56 1.41
CA GLU A 573 1.43 -15.76 0.65
C GLU A 573 2.58 -16.78 0.67
N GLN A 574 3.81 -16.33 0.37
CA GLN A 574 5.00 -17.19 0.43
C GLN A 574 5.29 -17.69 1.85
N LEU A 575 5.13 -16.85 2.87
CA LEU A 575 5.28 -17.26 4.27
C LEU A 575 4.23 -18.29 4.70
N LEU A 576 3.00 -18.20 4.17
CA LEU A 576 1.94 -19.16 4.45
C LEU A 576 2.22 -20.53 3.82
N TYR A 577 2.83 -20.56 2.63
CA TYR A 577 3.18 -21.79 1.91
C TYR A 577 4.60 -22.31 2.19
N TYR A 578 5.37 -21.60 3.02
CA TYR A 578 6.72 -22.02 3.40
C TYR A 578 6.68 -23.31 4.22
N LYS A 579 7.38 -24.34 3.75
CA LYS A 579 7.40 -25.68 4.37
C LYS A 579 8.45 -25.83 5.47
N GLY A 580 9.46 -24.97 5.50
CA GLY A 580 10.55 -25.04 6.48
C GLY A 580 10.13 -24.51 7.85
N SER A 581 10.93 -24.78 8.87
CA SER A 581 10.77 -24.18 10.19
C SER A 581 11.41 -22.80 10.24
N TYR A 582 10.81 -21.88 10.99
CA TYR A 582 11.46 -20.61 11.35
C TYR A 582 12.79 -20.87 12.09
N PRO A 583 13.78 -19.98 11.96
CA PRO A 583 15.10 -20.16 12.59
C PRO A 583 14.99 -20.24 14.10
N SER A 584 15.84 -21.07 14.73
CA SER A 584 16.06 -21.10 16.18
C SER A 584 17.44 -20.57 16.59
N THR A 585 18.38 -20.48 15.65
CA THR A 585 19.72 -19.91 15.85
C THR A 585 20.09 -18.99 14.69
N LEU A 586 21.24 -18.30 14.79
CA LEU A 586 21.79 -17.47 13.72
C LEU A 586 23.12 -18.07 13.22
N SER A 587 23.26 -18.16 11.90
CA SER A 587 24.47 -18.57 11.19
C SER A 587 24.75 -17.56 10.06
N LEU A 588 25.71 -16.67 10.29
CA LEU A 588 26.06 -15.62 9.34
C LEU A 588 26.73 -16.19 8.10
N SER A 589 27.59 -17.21 8.23
CA SER A 589 28.25 -17.85 7.09
C SER A 589 27.27 -18.57 6.17
N ALA A 590 26.24 -19.23 6.72
CA ALA A 590 25.18 -19.85 5.91
C ALA A 590 24.31 -18.80 5.20
N SER A 591 23.97 -17.73 5.92
CA SER A 591 23.19 -16.61 5.37
C SER A 591 23.96 -15.89 4.25
N PHE A 592 25.22 -15.52 4.47
CA PHE A 592 26.03 -14.88 3.42
C PHE A 592 26.39 -15.83 2.28
N GLY A 593 26.61 -17.11 2.57
CA GLY A 593 26.88 -18.14 1.57
C GLY A 593 25.75 -18.35 0.56
N SER A 594 24.50 -18.01 0.92
CA SER A 594 23.33 -18.05 0.02
C SER A 594 23.03 -16.68 -0.61
N ILE A 595 23.14 -15.59 0.16
CA ILE A 595 22.84 -14.23 -0.29
C ILE A 595 23.83 -13.75 -1.37
N ILE A 596 25.13 -13.99 -1.20
CA ILE A 596 26.17 -13.52 -2.13
C ILE A 596 25.99 -14.10 -3.54
N PRO A 597 25.81 -15.43 -3.73
CA PRO A 597 25.49 -15.98 -5.04
C PRO A 597 24.17 -15.47 -5.62
N HIS A 598 23.15 -15.27 -4.78
CA HIS A 598 21.86 -14.74 -5.22
C HIS A 598 21.99 -13.30 -5.76
N LEU A 599 22.69 -12.43 -5.03
CA LEU A 599 23.00 -11.06 -5.46
C LEU A 599 23.84 -11.06 -6.74
N SER A 600 24.80 -11.98 -6.89
CA SER A 600 25.57 -12.12 -8.13
C SER A 600 24.67 -12.46 -9.31
N ALA A 601 23.75 -13.43 -9.15
CA ALA A 601 22.81 -13.83 -10.20
C ALA A 601 21.83 -12.70 -10.54
N GLN A 602 21.35 -11.95 -9.54
CA GLN A 602 20.50 -10.78 -9.74
C GLN A 602 21.23 -9.71 -10.55
N LEU A 603 22.47 -9.37 -10.19
CA LEU A 603 23.27 -8.42 -10.96
C LEU A 603 23.57 -8.92 -12.36
N ASP A 604 23.81 -10.21 -12.56
CA ASP A 604 23.97 -10.80 -13.90
C ASP A 604 22.70 -10.65 -14.75
N ASN A 605 21.53 -10.75 -14.12
CA ASN A 605 20.24 -10.54 -14.78
C ASN A 605 20.01 -9.07 -15.15
N GLU A 606 20.21 -8.15 -14.19
CA GLU A 606 20.18 -6.70 -14.40
C GLU A 606 21.11 -6.26 -15.55
N ARG A 607 22.31 -6.86 -15.61
CA ARG A 607 23.25 -6.67 -16.74
C ARG A 607 22.68 -7.16 -18.07
N SER A 608 22.00 -8.30 -18.11
CA SER A 608 21.44 -8.85 -19.36
C SER A 608 20.35 -7.95 -19.95
N TYR A 609 19.59 -7.28 -19.09
CA TYR A 609 18.59 -6.27 -19.46
C TYR A 609 19.16 -4.86 -19.60
N ARG A 610 20.46 -4.71 -19.37
CA ARG A 610 21.22 -3.47 -19.50
C ARG A 610 20.63 -2.30 -18.68
N THR A 611 20.28 -2.61 -17.45
CA THR A 611 19.76 -1.61 -16.49
C THR A 611 20.85 -0.62 -16.09
N VAL A 612 20.58 0.68 -16.27
CA VAL A 612 21.51 1.79 -15.98
C VAL A 612 21.42 2.29 -14.53
N GLY A 613 20.29 2.06 -13.86
CA GLY A 613 20.08 2.44 -12.47
C GLY A 613 19.19 1.44 -11.74
N ALA A 614 19.40 1.30 -10.43
CA ALA A 614 18.60 0.44 -9.57
C ALA A 614 18.67 0.90 -8.10
N SER A 615 17.73 0.41 -7.28
CA SER A 615 17.79 0.57 -5.83
C SER A 615 19.01 -0.16 -5.26
N SER A 616 19.65 0.43 -4.25
CA SER A 616 20.83 -0.18 -3.62
C SER A 616 20.44 -1.39 -2.77
N PRO A 617 21.17 -2.52 -2.85
CA PRO A 617 20.91 -3.69 -2.03
C PRO A 617 21.35 -3.42 -0.58
N VAL A 618 20.46 -3.75 0.35
CA VAL A 618 20.67 -3.58 1.78
C VAL A 618 20.42 -4.91 2.47
N ILE A 619 21.38 -5.40 3.25
CA ILE A 619 21.21 -6.60 4.07
C ILE A 619 21.00 -6.16 5.52
N ILE A 620 19.79 -6.38 6.04
CA ILE A 620 19.51 -6.22 7.47
C ILE A 620 19.69 -7.58 8.14
N VAL A 621 20.58 -7.66 9.13
CA VAL A 621 20.74 -8.83 9.99
C VAL A 621 20.18 -8.53 11.36
N ILE A 622 19.18 -9.31 11.78
CA ILE A 622 18.61 -9.23 13.12
C ILE A 622 19.33 -10.22 14.03
N SER A 623 19.86 -9.74 15.16
CA SER A 623 20.61 -10.54 16.14
C SER A 623 20.47 -9.97 17.55
N GLN A 624 19.32 -10.14 18.20
CA GLN A 624 19.01 -9.45 19.47
C GLN A 624 19.15 -10.31 20.72
N ASN A 625 19.11 -11.63 20.61
CA ASN A 625 19.30 -12.57 21.72
C ASN A 625 20.15 -13.79 21.31
N GLN A 626 20.77 -13.75 20.13
CA GLN A 626 21.57 -14.85 19.59
C GLN A 626 23.05 -14.46 19.54
N ARG A 627 23.93 -15.36 19.98
CA ARG A 627 25.38 -15.18 19.91
C ARG A 627 25.93 -15.87 18.66
N VAL A 628 26.87 -15.22 17.99
CA VAL A 628 27.58 -15.77 16.84
C VAL A 628 28.71 -16.68 17.32
N ALA A 629 28.80 -17.91 16.78
CA ALA A 629 29.88 -18.82 17.12
C ALA A 629 31.22 -18.35 16.52
N GLN A 630 32.35 -18.61 17.18
CA GLN A 630 33.66 -18.11 16.74
C GLN A 630 34.05 -18.54 15.30
N ASN A 631 33.81 -19.80 14.95
CA ASN A 631 34.09 -20.30 13.59
C ASN A 631 33.22 -19.62 12.52
N ASP A 632 31.98 -19.30 12.89
CA ASP A 632 31.03 -18.60 12.05
C ASP A 632 31.45 -17.14 11.88
N PHE A 633 31.89 -16.49 12.96
CA PHE A 633 32.43 -15.13 12.97
C PHE A 633 33.62 -14.97 12.00
N GLU A 634 34.61 -15.84 12.07
CA GLU A 634 35.78 -15.78 11.18
C GLU A 634 35.41 -15.99 9.71
N SER A 635 34.48 -16.91 9.44
CA SER A 635 34.01 -17.21 8.09
C SER A 635 33.18 -16.05 7.53
N ALA A 636 32.27 -15.50 8.33
CA ALA A 636 31.46 -14.34 7.99
C ALA A 636 32.33 -13.10 7.72
N ARG A 637 33.38 -12.87 8.53
CA ARG A 637 34.32 -11.75 8.32
C ARG A 637 34.98 -11.81 6.95
N ARG A 638 35.46 -12.99 6.53
CA ARG A 638 36.08 -13.19 5.20
C ARG A 638 35.05 -13.02 4.07
N MET A 639 33.82 -13.46 4.26
CA MET A 639 32.75 -13.29 3.29
C MET A 639 32.36 -11.81 3.14
N LEU A 640 32.29 -11.05 4.24
CA LEU A 640 31.98 -9.61 4.23
C LEU A 640 33.04 -8.80 3.47
N THR A 641 34.33 -9.03 3.74
CA THR A 641 35.40 -8.33 3.01
C THR A 641 35.32 -8.59 1.51
N THR A 642 35.07 -9.86 1.13
CA THR A 642 34.92 -10.25 -0.28
C THR A 642 33.66 -9.62 -0.90
N SER A 643 32.58 -9.51 -0.12
CA SER A 643 31.30 -8.95 -0.58
C SER A 643 31.43 -7.47 -0.91
N PHE A 644 32.13 -6.68 -0.09
CA PHE A 644 32.36 -5.26 -0.38
C PHE A 644 33.26 -5.04 -1.59
N GLU A 645 34.19 -5.97 -1.84
CA GLU A 645 35.00 -5.93 -3.06
C GLU A 645 34.19 -6.25 -4.31
N GLN A 646 33.29 -7.23 -4.22
CA GLN A 646 32.45 -7.68 -5.33
C GLN A 646 31.28 -6.72 -5.60
N PHE A 647 30.68 -6.16 -4.54
CA PHE A 647 29.48 -5.34 -4.58
C PHE A 647 29.73 -4.00 -3.88
N PRO A 648 30.22 -2.99 -4.61
CA PRO A 648 30.60 -1.70 -4.04
C PRO A 648 29.43 -0.84 -3.53
N ASP A 649 28.19 -1.17 -3.92
CA ASP A 649 26.96 -0.47 -3.53
C ASP A 649 26.10 -1.30 -2.56
N LEU A 650 26.69 -2.33 -1.93
CA LEU A 650 26.03 -3.15 -0.91
C LEU A 650 26.15 -2.49 0.47
N TYR A 651 25.02 -2.37 1.16
CA TYR A 651 24.95 -1.83 2.52
C TYR A 651 24.53 -2.92 3.53
N PHE A 652 25.12 -2.87 4.73
CA PHE A 652 24.75 -3.74 5.84
C PHE A 652 24.13 -2.94 6.98
N VAL A 653 23.09 -3.48 7.60
CA VAL A 653 22.53 -2.94 8.83
C VAL A 653 22.40 -4.07 9.83
N PHE A 654 23.09 -3.96 10.96
CA PHE A 654 23.07 -4.95 12.03
C PHE A 654 22.18 -4.43 13.16
N LEU A 655 21.03 -5.07 13.36
CA LEU A 655 20.15 -4.81 14.49
C LEU A 655 20.49 -5.80 15.60
N THR A 656 21.24 -5.35 16.62
CA THR A 656 21.82 -6.26 17.60
C THR A 656 21.87 -5.70 19.02
N ASN A 657 21.97 -6.59 20.00
CA ASN A 657 22.34 -6.24 21.38
C ASN A 657 23.84 -6.39 21.66
N ASP A 658 24.60 -7.09 20.80
CA ASP A 658 26.03 -7.35 20.97
C ASP A 658 26.86 -6.47 20.03
N VAL A 659 26.89 -5.18 20.35
CA VAL A 659 27.60 -4.17 19.55
C VAL A 659 29.10 -4.49 19.46
N ALA A 660 29.69 -5.10 20.48
CA ALA A 660 31.12 -5.40 20.51
C ALA A 660 31.52 -6.44 19.45
N THR A 661 30.78 -7.54 19.35
CA THR A 661 31.06 -8.58 18.35
C THR A 661 30.87 -8.04 16.93
N PHE A 662 29.77 -7.35 16.65
CA PHE A 662 29.52 -6.81 15.32
C PHE A 662 30.49 -5.65 14.96
N SER A 663 30.93 -4.86 15.94
CA SER A 663 31.97 -3.84 15.74
C SER A 663 33.31 -4.48 15.34
N GLN A 664 33.68 -5.62 15.92
CA GLN A 664 34.88 -6.36 15.55
C GLN A 664 34.75 -7.04 14.18
N LEU A 665 33.53 -7.46 13.81
CA LEU A 665 33.24 -8.05 12.51
C LEU A 665 33.47 -7.04 11.37
N THR A 666 33.13 -5.77 11.61
CA THR A 666 33.22 -4.67 10.64
C THR A 666 34.51 -3.86 10.73
N ASP A 667 35.43 -4.20 11.64
CA ASP A 667 36.73 -3.53 11.74
C ASP A 667 37.66 -4.03 10.62
N PHE A 668 37.84 -3.18 9.59
CA PHE A 668 38.69 -3.45 8.43
C PHE A 668 39.97 -2.58 8.42
N THR A 669 40.32 -1.96 9.54
CA THR A 669 41.53 -1.11 9.66
C THR A 669 42.83 -1.85 9.33
N SER A 670 42.85 -3.18 9.41
CA SER A 670 44.01 -4.04 9.15
C SER A 670 44.18 -4.52 7.70
N VAL A 671 43.28 -4.16 6.76
CA VAL A 671 43.32 -4.65 5.37
C VAL A 671 44.07 -3.65 4.48
N GLU A 672 45.30 -3.97 4.06
CA GLU A 672 46.26 -3.07 3.37
C GLU A 672 45.76 -2.35 2.09
N HIS A 673 44.61 -2.72 1.54
CA HIS A 673 44.02 -2.11 0.34
C HIS A 673 43.09 -0.90 0.65
N SER A 674 42.97 -0.50 1.92
CA SER A 674 42.03 0.52 2.41
C SER A 674 42.66 1.89 2.68
N ARG A 675 43.46 2.43 1.75
CA ARG A 675 44.06 3.77 1.90
C ARG A 675 43.08 4.95 1.73
N PHE A 676 41.78 4.71 1.67
CA PHE A 676 40.76 5.73 1.50
C PHE A 676 39.75 5.65 2.65
N PRO A 677 39.21 6.79 3.14
CA PRO A 677 38.22 6.79 4.20
C PRO A 677 37.05 5.90 3.78
N PHE A 678 36.82 4.79 4.50
CA PHE A 678 35.68 3.93 4.25
C PHE A 678 34.41 4.79 4.43
N GLU A 679 33.74 5.08 3.33
CA GLU A 679 32.34 5.48 3.34
C GLU A 679 31.59 4.35 4.06
N GLU A 680 30.98 4.63 5.21
CA GLU A 680 30.38 3.60 6.09
C GLU A 680 29.28 2.82 5.35
N HIS A 681 29.63 1.69 4.72
CA HIS A 681 28.68 0.75 4.11
C HIS A 681 27.99 -0.15 5.14
N TYR A 682 28.19 0.11 6.43
CA TYR A 682 27.53 -0.62 7.50
C TYR A 682 26.99 0.33 8.57
N LYS A 683 25.86 -0.05 9.18
CA LYS A 683 25.31 0.62 10.36
C LYS A 683 24.96 -0.40 11.43
N ILE A 684 25.39 -0.16 12.66
CA ILE A 684 25.01 -0.97 13.82
C ILE A 684 23.93 -0.19 14.59
N ILE A 685 22.79 -0.83 14.81
CA ILE A 685 21.68 -0.30 15.60
C ILE A 685 21.56 -1.16 16.85
N GLU A 686 21.85 -0.56 18.00
CA GLU A 686 21.75 -1.23 19.30
C GLU A 686 20.28 -1.29 19.73
N SER A 687 19.76 -2.51 19.91
CA SER A 687 18.46 -2.74 20.51
C SER A 687 18.33 -4.15 21.06
N SER A 688 18.02 -4.27 22.35
CA SER A 688 17.67 -5.53 23.01
C SER A 688 16.18 -5.86 22.96
N SER A 689 15.33 -4.91 22.60
CA SER A 689 13.87 -5.09 22.58
C SER A 689 13.42 -5.80 21.31
N VAL A 690 12.57 -6.83 21.46
CA VAL A 690 11.91 -7.50 20.34
C VAL A 690 10.87 -6.59 19.66
N ASP A 691 10.30 -5.65 20.42
CA ASP A 691 9.28 -4.73 19.92
C ASP A 691 9.86 -3.73 18.90
N PRO A 692 9.16 -3.45 17.78
CA PRO A 692 9.71 -2.57 16.74
C PRO A 692 9.88 -1.09 17.11
N GLN A 693 9.09 -0.55 18.05
CA GLN A 693 9.07 0.90 18.35
C GLN A 693 10.47 1.52 18.60
N PRO A 694 11.34 0.97 19.47
CA PRO A 694 12.55 1.66 19.92
C PRO A 694 13.59 1.95 18.83
N PHE A 695 13.59 1.17 17.74
CA PHE A 695 14.59 1.29 16.68
C PHE A 695 14.01 1.76 15.34
N THR A 696 12.69 1.95 15.23
CA THR A 696 12.01 2.25 13.96
C THR A 696 12.50 3.58 13.36
N ASP A 697 12.60 4.65 14.15
CA ASP A 697 13.00 5.97 13.65
C ASP A 697 14.45 5.99 13.16
N LEU A 698 15.34 5.32 13.89
CA LEU A 698 16.75 5.19 13.51
C LEU A 698 16.92 4.30 12.27
N LEU A 699 16.17 3.21 12.18
CA LEU A 699 16.20 2.33 11.01
C LEU A 699 15.66 3.05 9.77
N SER A 700 14.52 3.74 9.90
CA SER A 700 13.90 4.51 8.83
C SER A 700 14.84 5.60 8.32
N SER A 701 15.42 6.40 9.22
CA SER A 701 16.39 7.45 8.84
C SER A 701 17.65 6.89 8.18
N THR A 702 18.15 5.75 8.65
CA THR A 702 19.30 5.05 8.05
C THR A 702 18.98 4.62 6.63
N LEU A 703 17.83 3.98 6.39
CA LEU A 703 17.44 3.51 5.06
C LEU A 703 17.15 4.66 4.09
N LYS A 704 16.56 5.77 4.55
CA LYS A 704 16.35 6.98 3.72
C LYS A 704 17.64 7.65 3.30
N ALA A 705 18.71 7.52 4.08
CA ALA A 705 20.00 8.13 3.77
C ALA A 705 20.76 7.39 2.65
N ILE A 706 20.40 6.13 2.37
CA ILE A 706 21.08 5.30 1.38
C ILE A 706 20.76 5.81 -0.04
N PRO A 707 21.77 6.21 -0.83
CA PRO A 707 21.55 6.64 -2.20
C PRO A 707 21.25 5.43 -3.11
N GLN A 708 20.49 5.67 -4.17
CA GLN A 708 20.32 4.71 -5.25
C GLN A 708 21.61 4.61 -6.07
N ARG A 709 21.82 3.45 -6.70
CA ARG A 709 23.02 3.23 -7.51
C ARG A 709 22.75 3.53 -8.98
N LEU A 710 23.67 4.27 -9.59
CA LEU A 710 23.78 4.36 -11.04
C LEU A 710 24.89 3.41 -11.45
N VAL A 711 24.49 2.29 -12.03
CA VAL A 711 25.38 1.16 -12.32
C VAL A 711 25.78 1.21 -13.79
N ALA A 712 27.07 1.07 -14.06
CA ALA A 712 27.54 0.77 -15.40
C ALA A 712 27.42 -0.75 -15.67
N PRO A 713 26.84 -1.20 -16.79
CA PRO A 713 26.82 -2.62 -17.15
C PRO A 713 28.26 -3.19 -17.29
N PHE A 714 28.54 -4.36 -16.69
CA PHE A 714 29.88 -4.96 -16.59
C PHE A 714 30.19 -6.08 -17.61
N CYS A 715 31.45 -6.13 -18.05
CA CYS A 715 32.04 -7.02 -19.07
C CYS A 715 32.77 -8.23 -18.44
N ARG A 716 32.23 -9.45 -18.57
CA ARG A 716 32.93 -10.69 -18.14
C ARG A 716 33.41 -11.58 -19.29
N SER A 717 32.82 -11.51 -20.49
CA SER A 717 33.22 -12.35 -21.62
C SER A 717 34.13 -11.59 -22.59
N ALA A 718 35.10 -12.29 -23.21
CA ALA A 718 35.93 -11.74 -24.28
C ALA A 718 35.07 -11.21 -25.45
N ALA A 719 33.96 -11.87 -25.75
CA ALA A 719 32.98 -11.43 -26.76
C ALA A 719 32.29 -10.09 -26.41
N ASN A 720 32.07 -9.82 -25.12
CA ASN A 720 31.56 -8.53 -24.63
C ASN A 720 32.66 -7.48 -24.44
N ARG A 721 33.94 -7.84 -24.60
CA ARG A 721 35.05 -6.87 -24.52
C ARG A 721 35.23 -6.14 -25.84
N ASP A 722 34.99 -6.83 -26.96
CA ASP A 722 35.21 -6.32 -28.31
C ASP A 722 33.98 -5.61 -28.89
N THR A 723 32.77 -5.97 -28.45
CA THR A 723 31.52 -5.31 -28.86
C THR A 723 31.33 -3.91 -28.26
N TRP A 724 31.97 -3.62 -27.12
CA TRP A 724 31.83 -2.36 -26.38
C TRP A 724 32.89 -1.31 -26.74
N ARG A 725 33.96 -1.67 -27.46
CA ARG A 725 34.92 -0.69 -27.99
C ARG A 725 34.32 0.22 -29.06
N ASN A 726 33.16 -0.13 -29.63
CA ASN A 726 32.60 0.51 -30.82
C ASN A 726 31.19 1.09 -30.67
N VAL A 727 30.53 1.02 -29.50
CA VAL A 727 29.13 1.49 -29.38
C VAL A 727 28.92 2.32 -28.13
N ASN A 728 28.58 3.60 -28.34
CA ASN A 728 27.94 4.45 -27.35
C ASN A 728 26.62 3.78 -26.93
N ILE A 729 26.62 3.07 -25.81
CA ILE A 729 25.41 2.44 -25.29
C ILE A 729 24.56 3.56 -24.71
N ARG A 730 23.60 4.02 -25.50
CA ARG A 730 22.55 4.96 -25.12
C ARG A 730 21.39 4.15 -24.57
N GLU A 731 21.44 3.83 -23.29
CA GLU A 731 20.30 3.28 -22.58
C GLU A 731 19.91 4.26 -21.49
N ASP A 732 18.61 4.56 -21.46
CA ASP A 732 18.05 5.65 -20.69
C ASP A 732 17.47 5.05 -19.41
N TYR A 733 17.86 5.58 -18.24
CA TYR A 733 17.23 5.23 -16.98
C TYR A 733 16.13 6.23 -16.66
N GLU A 734 14.89 5.77 -16.72
CA GLU A 734 13.72 6.60 -16.45
C GLU A 734 13.41 6.62 -14.96
N GLN A 735 13.18 7.81 -14.41
CA GLN A 735 12.77 7.97 -13.02
C GLN A 735 11.72 9.09 -12.90
N TYR A 736 10.92 9.03 -11.83
CA TYR A 736 9.89 10.01 -11.52
C TYR A 736 10.21 10.74 -10.20
N LEU A 737 10.24 12.07 -10.27
CA LEU A 737 10.46 12.96 -9.14
C LEU A 737 9.11 13.35 -8.52
N SER A 738 9.01 13.24 -7.19
CA SER A 738 7.83 13.68 -6.44
C SER A 738 8.08 15.05 -5.80
N PRO A 739 7.04 15.86 -5.60
CA PRO A 739 7.17 17.13 -4.89
C PRO A 739 7.72 16.96 -3.48
N ASN A 740 8.64 17.84 -3.07
CA ASN A 740 9.30 17.81 -1.74
C ASN A 740 10.10 16.53 -1.44
N VAL A 741 10.43 15.72 -2.46
CA VAL A 741 11.27 14.53 -2.30
C VAL A 741 12.60 14.76 -3.00
N GLU A 742 13.68 14.53 -2.27
CA GLU A 742 15.04 14.53 -2.79
C GLU A 742 15.45 13.10 -3.18
N LEU A 743 15.82 12.90 -4.45
CA LEU A 743 16.42 11.63 -4.89
C LEU A 743 17.95 11.74 -4.83
N ARG A 744 18.59 10.70 -4.29
CA ARG A 744 20.03 10.63 -4.11
C ARG A 744 20.58 9.49 -4.96
N TYR A 745 21.62 9.77 -5.73
CA TYR A 745 22.32 8.80 -6.55
C TYR A 745 23.80 8.74 -6.20
N ARG A 746 24.40 7.57 -6.42
CA ARG A 746 25.83 7.32 -6.25
C ARG A 746 26.38 6.56 -7.46
N ILE A 747 27.56 6.98 -7.88
CA ILE A 747 28.46 6.19 -8.74
C ILE A 747 29.71 5.91 -7.93
N ASN A 748 29.96 4.63 -7.67
CA ASN A 748 31.10 4.22 -6.87
C ASN A 748 32.42 4.50 -7.61
N HIS A 749 33.44 4.94 -6.88
CA HIS A 749 34.80 5.17 -7.38
C HIS A 749 35.40 3.96 -8.12
N ARG A 750 34.98 2.73 -7.79
CA ARG A 750 35.42 1.51 -8.49
C ARG A 750 35.15 1.53 -10.00
N PHE A 751 34.10 2.22 -10.44
CA PHE A 751 33.73 2.36 -11.86
C PHE A 751 34.45 3.53 -12.57
N LEU A 752 35.21 4.32 -11.82
CA LEU A 752 35.92 5.51 -12.30
C LEU A 752 37.42 5.22 -12.56
N TRP A 753 37.94 4.07 -12.14
CA TRP A 753 39.35 3.71 -12.38
C TRP A 753 39.69 3.59 -13.87
N ASN A 754 40.83 4.18 -14.26
CA ASN A 754 41.33 4.18 -15.64
C ASN A 754 40.34 4.76 -16.66
N THR A 755 39.43 5.63 -16.22
CA THR A 755 38.54 6.42 -17.09
C THR A 755 39.19 7.77 -17.40
N GLY A 756 39.03 8.23 -18.65
CA GLY A 756 39.53 9.54 -19.08
C GLY A 756 38.46 10.60 -18.82
N ASP A 757 37.44 10.60 -19.69
CA ASP A 757 36.29 11.51 -19.62
C ASP A 757 35.05 10.73 -19.22
N VAL A 758 34.35 11.17 -18.16
CA VAL A 758 33.08 10.62 -17.68
C VAL A 758 32.03 11.72 -17.77
N GLY A 759 30.94 11.44 -18.49
CA GLY A 759 29.83 12.39 -18.68
C GLY A 759 28.51 11.79 -18.20
N ILE A 760 27.76 12.52 -17.38
CA ILE A 760 26.43 12.10 -16.91
C ILE A 760 25.43 13.15 -17.33
N GLN A 761 24.36 12.70 -17.98
CA GLN A 761 23.30 13.52 -18.53
C GLN A 761 22.01 13.28 -17.75
N PHE A 762 21.36 14.36 -17.34
CA PHE A 762 19.99 14.38 -16.85
C PHE A 762 19.13 15.12 -17.87
N GLN A 763 18.14 14.44 -18.44
CA GLN A 763 17.25 14.97 -19.47
C GLN A 763 15.84 15.16 -18.90
N ASN A 764 15.28 16.35 -19.13
CA ASN A 764 13.90 16.69 -18.83
C ASN A 764 12.95 16.19 -19.93
N ALA A 765 11.79 15.67 -19.52
CA ALA A 765 10.73 15.23 -20.42
C ALA A 765 9.61 16.29 -20.58
N ASN A 766 9.85 17.55 -20.17
CA ASN A 766 8.88 18.66 -20.20
C ASN A 766 7.64 18.44 -19.32
N TYR A 767 7.81 17.70 -18.22
CA TYR A 767 6.75 17.46 -17.22
C TYR A 767 6.77 18.53 -16.11
N GLY A 768 7.84 19.33 -16.05
CA GLY A 768 8.07 20.35 -15.04
C GLY A 768 9.53 20.79 -15.08
N GLU A 769 9.98 21.48 -14.03
CA GLU A 769 11.37 21.89 -13.84
C GLU A 769 11.98 21.18 -12.63
N PHE A 770 13.28 20.87 -12.71
CA PHE A 770 14.03 20.27 -11.60
C PHE A 770 15.48 20.76 -11.56
N THR A 771 16.05 20.72 -10.37
CA THR A 771 17.46 21.04 -10.09
C THR A 771 18.25 19.78 -9.80
N VAL A 772 19.43 19.67 -10.43
CA VAL A 772 20.41 18.59 -10.19
C VAL A 772 21.66 19.18 -9.58
N CYS A 773 22.12 18.61 -8.48
CA CYS A 773 23.37 18.98 -7.83
C CYS A 773 24.34 17.79 -7.79
N GLY A 774 25.60 18.02 -8.13
CA GLY A 774 26.68 17.03 -8.05
C GLY A 774 27.70 17.36 -6.96
N THR A 775 28.27 16.34 -6.32
CA THR A 775 29.36 16.48 -5.34
C THR A 775 30.23 15.21 -5.28
N MET A 776 31.44 15.34 -4.75
CA MET A 776 32.36 14.23 -4.45
C MET A 776 32.41 13.89 -2.96
N ASN A 777 31.57 14.53 -2.12
CA ASN A 777 31.50 14.27 -0.69
C ASN A 777 30.27 13.41 -0.33
N HIS A 778 30.49 12.35 0.44
CA HIS A 778 29.44 11.46 0.96
C HIS A 778 28.40 12.18 1.84
N GLN A 779 28.77 13.30 2.46
CA GLN A 779 27.86 14.11 3.30
C GLN A 779 26.98 15.08 2.50
N PHE A 780 27.06 15.05 1.16
CA PHE A 780 26.37 15.99 0.27
C PHE A 780 26.67 17.48 0.58
N THR A 781 27.90 17.79 0.99
CA THR A 781 28.37 19.18 1.09
C THR A 781 29.02 19.61 -0.23
N ASP A 782 29.17 20.93 -0.44
CA ASP A 782 29.84 21.49 -1.64
C ASP A 782 29.17 21.10 -2.97
N LEU A 783 27.85 21.30 -3.02
CA LEU A 783 26.99 20.92 -4.14
C LEU A 783 27.12 21.90 -5.33
N ALA A 784 27.52 21.39 -6.49
CA ALA A 784 27.46 22.13 -7.76
C ALA A 784 26.11 21.89 -8.45
N CYS A 785 25.24 22.89 -8.46
CA CYS A 785 23.84 22.75 -8.90
C CYS A 785 23.55 23.41 -10.26
N HIS A 786 22.74 22.73 -11.06
CA HIS A 786 22.22 23.22 -12.34
C HIS A 786 20.70 22.98 -12.40
N LYS A 787 19.95 24.01 -12.83
CA LYS A 787 18.50 23.95 -12.99
C LYS A 787 18.12 23.67 -14.44
N THR A 788 17.10 22.85 -14.66
CA THR A 788 16.44 22.68 -15.97
C THR A 788 15.34 23.72 -16.13
N SER A 789 15.19 24.26 -17.34
CA SER A 789 14.14 25.22 -17.69
C SER A 789 13.58 24.88 -19.07
N SER A 790 12.56 25.60 -19.54
CA SER A 790 11.97 25.41 -20.87
C SER A 790 12.98 25.48 -22.03
N ASP A 791 14.10 26.17 -21.83
CA ASP A 791 15.15 26.35 -22.84
C ASP A 791 16.33 25.36 -22.66
N VAL A 792 16.44 24.76 -21.47
CA VAL A 792 17.53 23.85 -21.09
C VAL A 792 16.95 22.51 -20.68
N ASP A 793 16.73 21.65 -21.69
CA ASP A 793 16.18 20.31 -21.51
C ASP A 793 17.20 19.32 -20.92
N THR A 794 18.50 19.62 -20.98
CA THR A 794 19.55 18.66 -20.59
C THR A 794 20.63 19.30 -19.73
N VAL A 795 20.94 18.67 -18.61
CA VAL A 795 22.06 19.02 -17.72
C VAL A 795 23.15 17.97 -17.87
N TRP A 796 24.39 18.42 -18.10
CA TRP A 796 25.57 17.57 -18.24
C TRP A 796 26.57 17.83 -17.12
N PHE A 797 27.03 16.77 -16.48
CA PHE A 797 28.19 16.79 -15.59
C PHE A 797 29.33 16.03 -16.25
N ASN A 798 30.38 16.75 -16.64
CA ASN A 798 31.56 16.19 -17.29
C ASN A 798 32.74 16.25 -16.32
N PHE A 799 33.38 15.11 -16.13
CA PHE A 799 34.54 14.96 -15.26
C PHE A 799 35.71 14.38 -16.05
N THR A 800 36.89 14.95 -15.88
CA THR A 800 38.13 14.51 -16.56
C THR A 800 39.18 14.15 -15.52
N GLY A 801 39.82 12.99 -15.66
CA GLY A 801 40.99 12.62 -14.84
C GLY A 801 40.69 12.33 -13.36
N LEU A 802 39.47 11.90 -13.01
CA LEU A 802 39.04 11.62 -11.63
C LEU A 802 39.93 10.59 -10.90
N CYS A 803 40.40 9.58 -11.62
CA CYS A 803 41.22 8.49 -11.06
C CYS A 803 42.33 8.12 -12.06
N SER A 804 43.34 8.99 -12.18
CA SER A 804 44.47 8.86 -13.13
C SER A 804 45.44 7.70 -12.80
N GLY A 805 45.29 7.06 -11.64
CA GLY A 805 46.19 5.96 -11.23
C GLY A 805 47.60 6.42 -10.85
N GLU A 806 47.83 7.75 -10.79
CA GLU A 806 49.07 8.35 -10.32
C GLU A 806 49.18 8.27 -8.80
N ALA A 807 50.41 8.11 -8.29
CA ALA A 807 50.66 8.03 -6.86
C ALA A 807 50.31 9.36 -6.17
N GLY A 808 49.16 9.41 -5.50
CA GLY A 808 48.68 10.57 -4.74
C GLY A 808 47.29 11.10 -5.12
N SER A 809 46.66 10.63 -6.21
CA SER A 809 45.28 11.03 -6.53
C SER A 809 44.26 10.24 -5.69
N GLU A 810 43.51 10.91 -4.83
CA GLU A 810 42.43 10.29 -4.04
C GLU A 810 41.20 10.05 -4.95
N CYS A 811 40.91 8.78 -5.27
CA CYS A 811 39.80 8.40 -6.14
C CYS A 811 38.50 8.36 -5.30
N ARG A 812 37.62 9.35 -5.49
CA ARG A 812 36.38 9.51 -4.72
C ARG A 812 35.13 9.10 -5.51
N SER A 813 34.09 8.69 -4.80
CA SER A 813 32.78 8.39 -5.40
C SER A 813 32.07 9.67 -5.84
N LEU A 814 31.22 9.59 -6.86
CA LEU A 814 30.38 10.70 -7.30
C LEU A 814 28.98 10.57 -6.71
N TYR A 815 28.42 11.69 -6.27
CA TYR A 815 27.10 11.78 -5.68
C TYR A 815 26.25 12.81 -6.41
N PHE A 816 24.98 12.49 -6.65
CA PHE A 816 24.02 13.40 -7.26
C PHE A 816 22.77 13.52 -6.39
N LEU A 817 22.26 14.74 -6.28
CA LEU A 817 21.00 15.07 -5.63
C LEU A 817 20.08 15.66 -6.69
N VAL A 818 18.87 15.13 -6.82
CA VAL A 818 17.87 15.64 -7.76
C VAL A 818 16.62 16.04 -6.99
N GLN A 819 16.13 17.25 -7.23
CA GLN A 819 14.95 17.80 -6.60
C GLN A 819 14.04 18.48 -7.63
N MET A 820 12.73 18.24 -7.51
CA MET A 820 11.70 18.90 -8.31
C MET A 820 11.52 20.36 -7.86
N ASP A 821 11.35 21.27 -8.82
CA ASP A 821 11.05 22.69 -8.59
C ASP A 821 9.59 23.02 -8.95
N GLU A 822 9.16 22.62 -10.14
CA GLU A 822 7.80 22.87 -10.66
C GLU A 822 7.21 21.63 -11.31
N SER A 823 5.89 21.47 -11.26
CA SER A 823 5.17 20.35 -11.89
C SER A 823 3.95 20.79 -12.69
N ASN A 824 3.87 20.29 -13.93
CA ASN A 824 2.78 20.55 -14.87
C ASN A 824 1.67 19.48 -14.84
N MET A 825 1.69 18.53 -13.90
CA MET A 825 0.67 17.47 -13.76
C MET A 825 0.44 16.60 -15.02
N ARG A 826 1.54 16.21 -15.67
CA ARG A 826 1.51 15.46 -16.95
C ARG A 826 1.80 13.97 -16.83
N CYS A 827 2.04 13.45 -15.63
CA CYS A 827 2.42 12.05 -15.43
C CYS A 827 1.20 11.14 -15.61
N LEU A 828 1.16 10.38 -16.71
CA LEU A 828 0.03 9.50 -17.06
C LEU A 828 0.45 8.03 -17.19
N GLU A 829 1.76 7.77 -17.29
CA GLU A 829 2.36 6.46 -17.47
C GLU A 829 2.11 5.54 -16.29
N ASP A 830 2.07 4.23 -16.52
CA ASP A 830 1.79 3.26 -15.45
C ASP A 830 2.79 3.33 -14.28
N ASP A 831 4.04 3.72 -14.57
CA ASP A 831 5.11 3.93 -13.60
C ASP A 831 4.98 5.23 -12.78
N CYS A 832 4.06 6.13 -13.16
CA CYS A 832 3.71 7.30 -12.37
C CYS A 832 2.88 6.89 -11.15
N ARG A 833 3.44 7.08 -9.96
CA ARG A 833 2.70 6.97 -8.70
C ARG A 833 1.69 8.09 -8.53
N TYR A 834 2.02 9.31 -8.96
CA TYR A 834 1.18 10.50 -8.82
C TYR A 834 1.17 11.32 -10.11
N PRO A 835 0.06 12.01 -10.43
CA PRO A 835 -0.06 12.79 -11.67
C PRO A 835 0.89 13.99 -11.75
N ASP A 836 1.33 14.50 -10.61
CA ASP A 836 2.24 15.65 -10.48
C ASP A 836 3.73 15.26 -10.41
N GLN A 837 4.07 14.02 -10.74
CA GLN A 837 5.48 13.63 -10.84
C GLN A 837 6.13 14.15 -12.12
N VAL A 838 7.41 14.52 -12.01
CA VAL A 838 8.23 14.96 -13.16
C VAL A 838 9.10 13.80 -13.61
N ARG A 839 9.03 13.45 -14.89
CA ARG A 839 9.85 12.41 -15.51
C ARG A 839 11.23 12.93 -15.84
N ILE A 840 12.25 12.18 -15.44
CA ILE A 840 13.66 12.42 -15.75
C ILE A 840 14.26 11.19 -16.42
N ASN A 841 15.12 11.42 -17.41
CA ASN A 841 15.89 10.36 -18.06
C ASN A 841 17.37 10.58 -17.77
N ILE A 842 18.02 9.60 -17.15
CA ILE A 842 19.43 9.64 -16.76
C ILE A 842 20.24 8.79 -17.75
N LYS A 843 21.33 9.35 -18.28
CA LYS A 843 22.27 8.66 -19.17
C LYS A 843 23.69 8.85 -18.68
N HIS A 844 24.56 7.89 -18.91
CA HIS A 844 25.98 8.00 -18.59
C HIS A 844 26.87 7.64 -19.79
N GLN A 845 28.05 8.24 -19.85
CA GLN A 845 29.07 7.99 -20.87
C GLN A 845 30.45 7.90 -20.22
N GLY A 846 31.32 7.05 -20.78
CA GLY A 846 32.73 6.98 -20.38
C GLY A 846 33.05 6.13 -19.13
N LEU A 847 32.04 5.58 -18.44
CA LEU A 847 32.24 4.66 -17.33
C LEU A 847 32.90 3.36 -17.80
N ARG A 848 33.88 2.84 -17.04
CA ARG A 848 34.63 1.62 -17.38
C ARG A 848 34.51 0.57 -16.29
N CYS A 849 34.65 -0.68 -16.71
CA CYS A 849 34.68 -1.84 -15.85
C CYS A 849 35.89 -1.80 -14.92
N PRO A 850 35.73 -2.00 -13.59
CA PRO A 850 36.85 -2.31 -12.72
C PRO A 850 37.57 -3.54 -13.26
N THR A 851 38.81 -3.38 -13.72
CA THR A 851 39.61 -4.50 -14.19
C THR A 851 39.93 -5.42 -13.02
N ASP A 852 39.67 -6.73 -13.16
CA ASP A 852 40.25 -7.73 -12.26
C ASP A 852 41.76 -7.50 -12.17
N ARG A 853 42.25 -7.26 -10.95
CA ARG A 853 43.66 -6.99 -10.65
C ARG A 853 44.57 -8.23 -10.82
N SER A 854 44.19 -9.22 -11.63
CA SER A 854 44.99 -10.42 -11.90
C SER A 854 45.79 -10.31 -13.21
N GLY A 855 46.52 -9.20 -13.40
CA GLY A 855 47.22 -8.93 -14.67
C GLY A 855 48.54 -8.20 -14.58
N VAL A 856 49.10 -8.00 -13.38
CA VAL A 856 50.44 -7.40 -13.23
C VAL A 856 51.37 -8.43 -12.63
N GLY A 857 52.19 -9.04 -13.50
CA GLY A 857 53.34 -9.85 -13.07
C GLY A 857 53.53 -11.18 -13.78
N ARG A 858 53.78 -11.18 -15.10
CA ARG A 858 54.64 -12.17 -15.79
C ARG A 858 54.86 -11.78 -17.26
N VAL A 859 55.62 -10.72 -17.48
CA VAL A 859 56.34 -10.49 -18.74
C VAL A 859 57.78 -10.11 -18.42
N VAL A 860 58.51 -11.01 -17.76
CA VAL A 860 59.98 -11.10 -17.85
C VAL A 860 60.31 -12.57 -17.67
N GLY A 861 60.81 -13.22 -18.73
CA GLY A 861 61.23 -14.63 -18.67
C GLY A 861 60.93 -15.45 -19.92
N ALA A 862 61.11 -14.90 -21.12
CA ALA A 862 61.14 -15.69 -22.36
C ALA A 862 62.23 -15.15 -23.28
N LEU A 863 63.50 -15.39 -22.92
CA LEU A 863 64.64 -15.12 -23.82
C LEU A 863 65.93 -15.89 -23.50
N LEU A 864 65.85 -17.03 -22.82
CA LEU A 864 67.04 -17.85 -22.54
C LEU A 864 66.72 -19.35 -22.62
N SER A 865 66.45 -19.87 -23.82
CA SER A 865 66.66 -21.30 -24.16
C SER A 865 66.63 -21.51 -25.69
N PHE A 866 67.60 -20.94 -26.41
CA PHE A 866 68.04 -21.47 -27.70
C PHE A 866 69.55 -21.73 -27.58
N PHE A 867 70.05 -22.81 -28.20
CA PHE A 867 71.31 -23.53 -27.96
C PHE A 867 71.21 -24.52 -26.78
N MET A 868 71.35 -25.85 -26.90
CA MET A 868 72.19 -26.66 -27.78
C MET A 868 71.65 -28.10 -27.94
N THR A 869 71.61 -28.56 -29.20
CA THR A 869 72.04 -29.87 -29.74
C THR A 869 71.92 -31.21 -28.99
N ARG A 870 71.41 -32.18 -29.78
CA ARG A 870 71.97 -33.51 -30.11
C ARG A 870 71.49 -34.77 -29.37
N GLN A 871 70.85 -35.64 -30.19
CA GLN A 871 71.26 -37.03 -30.48
C GLN A 871 70.59 -38.18 -29.68
N GLN A 872 69.56 -38.76 -30.32
CA GLN A 872 69.45 -40.15 -30.80
C GLN A 872 69.53 -41.34 -29.81
N VAL A 873 68.64 -42.34 -30.07
CA VAL A 873 68.79 -43.81 -29.85
C VAL A 873 68.30 -44.31 -28.47
N HIS A 874 67.44 -45.34 -28.24
CA HIS A 874 66.87 -46.47 -28.99
C HIS A 874 65.73 -47.15 -28.16
N LEU A 875 64.90 -47.97 -28.86
CA LEU A 875 64.36 -49.30 -28.49
C LEU A 875 63.14 -49.50 -27.54
N VAL A 876 62.05 -49.93 -28.19
CA VAL A 876 61.32 -51.23 -28.02
C VAL A 876 60.30 -51.43 -26.89
N ALA A 877 59.10 -51.79 -27.39
CA ALA A 877 57.96 -52.51 -26.84
C ALA A 877 58.18 -53.43 -25.62
N ASN A 878 57.19 -53.48 -24.72
CA ASN A 878 56.40 -54.71 -24.54
C ASN A 878 55.07 -54.49 -23.80
N SER A 879 54.09 -55.30 -24.18
CA SER A 879 52.75 -55.44 -23.60
C SER A 879 52.74 -56.18 -22.25
N ARG A 880 51.77 -55.89 -21.37
CA ARG A 880 50.69 -56.81 -20.90
C ARG A 880 50.07 -56.36 -19.57
N ASN A 881 48.74 -56.57 -19.51
CA ASN A 881 47.89 -56.84 -18.33
C ASN A 881 47.74 -55.70 -17.30
N ASN A 882 46.55 -55.25 -16.88
CA ASN A 882 45.29 -55.94 -16.64
C ASN A 882 44.08 -54.98 -16.78
N LEU A 883 43.01 -55.44 -17.44
CA LEU A 883 41.67 -54.81 -17.48
C LEU A 883 40.68 -55.73 -16.74
N HIS A 884 39.84 -55.17 -15.86
CA HIS A 884 38.58 -55.80 -15.44
C HIS A 884 37.39 -54.85 -15.69
N ASN A 885 36.70 -55.14 -16.79
CA ASN A 885 35.26 -55.14 -17.04
C ASN A 885 34.34 -54.00 -16.54
N CYS A 886 33.89 -53.19 -17.49
CA CYS A 886 32.47 -52.83 -17.64
C CYS A 886 31.72 -53.96 -18.37
N LEU A 887 30.39 -54.13 -18.16
CA LEU A 887 29.39 -54.34 -19.23
C LEU A 887 27.96 -54.47 -18.69
N ALA A 888 27.04 -53.75 -19.34
CA ALA A 888 25.58 -53.80 -19.25
C ALA A 888 24.98 -55.12 -19.82
N PRO A 889 23.63 -55.29 -19.84
CA PRO A 889 22.93 -55.13 -21.12
C PRO A 889 21.45 -54.67 -21.10
N ARG A 890 21.00 -54.31 -22.32
CA ARG A 890 19.63 -54.01 -22.84
C ARG A 890 18.60 -55.15 -22.65
N PHE A 891 17.29 -54.85 -22.60
CA PHE A 891 16.28 -55.13 -23.67
C PHE A 891 14.80 -54.84 -23.26
N ALA A 892 13.98 -54.59 -24.30
CA ALA A 892 12.58 -54.11 -24.42
C ALA A 892 11.46 -54.95 -23.75
N ARG A 893 10.22 -54.44 -23.51
CA ARG A 893 9.11 -54.26 -24.49
C ARG A 893 7.79 -53.72 -23.85
N LYS A 894 7.07 -52.84 -24.59
CA LYS A 894 5.60 -52.75 -24.89
C LYS A 894 4.57 -52.61 -23.72
N PHE A 895 3.39 -51.96 -23.79
CA PHE A 895 2.51 -51.37 -24.83
C PHE A 895 1.37 -50.52 -24.16
N CYS A 896 0.80 -49.56 -24.90
CA CYS A 896 -0.60 -49.07 -24.94
C CYS A 896 -1.30 -48.27 -23.79
N HIS A 897 -1.80 -47.09 -24.21
CA HIS A 897 -3.09 -46.41 -23.94
C HIS A 897 -3.61 -46.25 -22.49
N ARG A 898 -3.79 -44.99 -22.06
CA ARG A 898 -4.98 -44.18 -22.32
C ARG A 898 -4.68 -42.70 -22.15
#